data_AF-A0A378WNU8-F1
#
_entry.id   AF-A0A378WNU8-F1
#
_cell.length_a   1.000
_cell.length_b   1.000
_cell.length_c   1.000
_cell.angle_alpha   90.00
_cell.angle_beta   90.00
_cell.angle_gamma   90.00
#
_symmetry.space_group_name_H-M   'P 1'
#
loop_
_entity.id
_entity.type
_entity.pdbx_description
1 polymer ?
#
loop_
_entity_poly.entity_id
_entity_poly.type
_entity_poly.pdbx_seq_one_letter_code
_entity_poly.pdbx_strand_id
1 'polypeptide(L)'
;MSGSMEVDPAVLLDLALQHDRVADDTLEWAKPPTDWLREFPNTYGHIADPVLGALQDYYQARQNAGIALAREHRDTAAKLRAAAAAFERSDEDGAANIRRYDDTNGSGPAPYQHSPTLPGPGTQAPTGPQVGAPGSGPGDAGARTPGDAGADTPVGVAPAGATPGTSSATPDSTGATPATAPAGAGTGPSAAGGPGGAGGGPAGPPSGPLGTTPPSGVVPPGGPAGPPSGFGPDERGQGPNGTTAAGDLPPVPVPTPFAAAVAKAKDAEAEPAYVVGDAVDNDLLIARTLLGAVLAAVDSSVLGLHWAVAVLRGPAGAGVFITSNEGRGWFPAGLYLPREVSSPWIWDDVLADGSGDPASPWEGVSDPARVLAEFGLAWGRKAGAELTALVSSGSIDNGLRQRFPSVAMQDLVGPSYDVDLRVFTPDTADRLALAGSAEALEHVAAVPDTQIRARCEELANEAHRLVAGGAAAGPDAAQSRGIRDRILSALGSGRPIPASWWEELRDADDLLTAAMLPHRVDVGRVDVGELRVDDEAAALRALVFERRCNELVLLLAGEASRQQLRDAVYAHEQIVKHPRFVAAPAAVSAGVDERVSRPAGAPSQVAAPQNDGAAPAGRDAAPVAQVVPPTVSAPPTAGGPPHGAVSAPDTSVPDVTGRS
;
A
#
# COMPACT_ATOMS: atom_id res chain seq x y z
N MET A 1 18.89 11.35 20.72
CA MET A 1 18.91 10.03 21.37
C MET A 1 18.92 8.99 20.27
N SER A 2 20.10 8.54 19.87
CA SER A 2 20.25 7.48 18.88
C SER A 2 20.17 6.17 19.64
N GLY A 3 19.01 5.52 19.64
CA GLY A 3 18.88 4.17 20.18
C GLY A 3 19.75 3.25 19.34
N SER A 4 20.95 2.91 19.83
CA SER A 4 21.78 1.90 19.20
C SER A 4 21.03 0.58 19.29
N MET A 5 20.57 0.08 18.14
CA MET A 5 20.01 -1.26 18.05
C MET A 5 21.15 -2.24 18.39
N GLU A 6 21.03 -2.90 19.54
CA GLU A 6 21.99 -3.90 19.98
C GLU A 6 21.77 -5.16 19.13
N VAL A 7 22.57 -5.32 18.08
CA VAL A 7 22.50 -6.47 17.18
C VAL A 7 23.54 -7.49 17.62
N ASP A 8 23.08 -8.68 18.00
CA ASP A 8 23.92 -9.81 18.40
C ASP A 8 24.79 -10.29 17.21
N PRO A 9 26.13 -10.39 17.35
CA PRO A 9 27.01 -10.96 16.32
C PRO A 9 26.60 -12.35 15.81
N ALA A 10 25.98 -13.18 16.65
CA ALA A 10 25.50 -14.50 16.26
C ALA A 10 24.39 -14.42 15.20
N VAL A 11 23.52 -13.40 15.30
CA VAL A 11 22.46 -13.15 14.32
C VAL A 11 23.07 -12.75 12.98
N LEU A 12 24.10 -11.90 12.97
CA LEU A 12 24.79 -11.51 11.72
C LEU A 12 25.43 -12.71 11.01
N LEU A 13 26.00 -13.66 11.77
CA LEU A 13 26.56 -14.89 11.22
C LEU A 13 25.50 -15.83 10.66
N ASP A 14 24.33 -15.94 11.30
CA ASP A 14 23.22 -16.73 10.75
C ASP A 14 22.68 -16.12 9.44
N LEU A 15 22.47 -14.81 9.39
CA LEU A 15 22.09 -14.14 8.14
C LEU A 15 23.14 -14.35 7.04
N ALA A 16 24.44 -14.30 7.36
CA ALA A 16 25.48 -14.57 6.38
C ALA A 16 25.39 -16.00 5.81
N LEU A 17 25.07 -16.99 6.65
CA LEU A 17 24.85 -18.37 6.20
C LEU A 17 23.59 -18.50 5.33
N GLN A 18 22.53 -17.76 5.64
CA GLN A 18 21.33 -17.73 4.81
C GLN A 18 21.64 -17.16 3.42
N HIS A 19 22.37 -16.04 3.34
CA HIS A 19 22.79 -15.47 2.05
C HIS A 19 23.66 -16.43 1.23
N ASP A 20 24.57 -17.18 1.84
CA ASP A 20 25.36 -18.18 1.12
C ASP A 20 24.50 -19.31 0.55
N ARG A 21 23.51 -19.81 1.31
CA ARG A 21 22.56 -20.82 0.80
C ARG A 21 21.79 -20.29 -0.40
N VAL A 22 21.27 -19.06 -0.32
CA VAL A 22 20.56 -18.42 -1.44
C VAL A 22 21.47 -18.27 -2.66
N ALA A 23 22.76 -17.93 -2.47
CA ALA A 23 23.72 -17.86 -3.56
C ALA A 23 23.93 -19.22 -4.25
N ASP A 24 24.06 -20.29 -3.48
CA ASP A 24 24.25 -21.65 -4.02
C ASP A 24 22.99 -22.15 -4.74
N ASP A 25 21.82 -21.90 -4.16
CA ASP A 25 20.52 -22.21 -4.75
C ASP A 25 20.28 -21.46 -6.07
N THR A 26 20.65 -20.17 -6.10
CA THR A 26 20.58 -19.34 -7.30
C THR A 26 21.48 -19.88 -8.40
N LEU A 27 22.69 -20.34 -8.07
CA LEU A 27 23.58 -20.96 -9.05
C LEU A 27 23.02 -22.27 -9.59
N GLU A 28 22.43 -23.10 -8.74
CA GLU A 28 21.80 -24.35 -9.17
C GLU A 28 20.64 -24.08 -10.14
N TRP A 29 19.76 -23.15 -9.76
CA TRP A 29 18.60 -22.77 -10.57
C TRP A 29 19.00 -22.10 -11.89
N ALA A 30 20.14 -21.43 -11.95
CA ALA A 30 20.63 -20.76 -13.15
C ALA A 30 21.30 -21.71 -14.16
N LYS A 31 21.50 -22.99 -13.82
CA LYS A 31 22.12 -23.96 -14.74
C LYS A 31 21.22 -24.20 -15.96
N PRO A 32 21.77 -24.14 -17.18
CA PRO A 32 21.02 -24.50 -18.38
C PRO A 32 20.68 -26.00 -18.37
N PRO A 33 19.48 -26.40 -18.85
CA PRO A 33 19.12 -27.82 -18.97
C PRO A 33 19.80 -28.44 -20.20
N THR A 34 21.11 -28.70 -20.08
CA THR A 34 21.97 -29.09 -21.22
C THR A 34 21.55 -30.38 -21.92
N ASP A 35 21.01 -31.36 -21.18
CA ASP A 35 20.57 -32.64 -21.75
C ASP A 35 19.31 -32.47 -22.60
N TRP A 36 18.37 -31.66 -22.13
CA TRP A 36 17.17 -31.35 -22.91
C TRP A 36 17.49 -30.52 -24.15
N LEU A 37 18.33 -29.48 -24.02
CA LEU A 37 18.76 -28.67 -25.17
C LEU A 37 19.49 -29.53 -26.23
N ARG A 38 20.20 -30.59 -25.80
CA ARG A 38 20.87 -31.53 -26.70
C ARG A 38 19.89 -32.44 -27.44
N GLU A 39 18.82 -32.88 -26.78
CA GLU A 39 17.80 -33.76 -27.36
C GLU A 39 16.74 -33.01 -28.20
N PHE A 40 16.70 -31.68 -28.07
CA PHE A 40 15.71 -30.83 -28.74
C PHE A 40 15.64 -31.04 -30.27
N PRO A 41 16.75 -31.09 -31.05
CA PRO A 41 16.68 -31.36 -32.49
C PRO A 41 16.11 -32.74 -32.83
N ASN A 42 16.35 -33.75 -32.00
CA ASN A 42 15.82 -35.10 -32.22
C ASN A 42 14.31 -35.17 -32.00
N THR A 43 13.80 -34.37 -31.05
CA THR A 43 12.38 -34.37 -30.68
C THR A 43 11.54 -33.50 -31.63
N TYR A 44 12.06 -32.34 -32.05
CA TYR A 44 11.30 -31.35 -32.80
C TYR A 44 11.75 -31.18 -34.26
N GLY A 45 12.85 -31.84 -34.65
CA GLY A 45 13.43 -31.76 -35.99
C GLY A 45 14.13 -30.42 -36.28
N HIS A 46 14.88 -30.38 -37.37
CA HIS A 46 15.69 -29.22 -37.78
C HIS A 46 14.89 -27.97 -38.18
N ILE A 47 13.57 -28.09 -38.38
CA ILE A 47 12.71 -26.93 -38.65
C ILE A 47 12.67 -25.99 -37.43
N ALA A 48 12.92 -26.52 -36.22
CA ALA A 48 12.94 -25.76 -34.98
C ALA A 48 14.32 -25.18 -34.60
N ASP A 49 15.33 -25.27 -35.48
CA ASP A 49 16.69 -24.75 -35.20
C ASP A 49 16.72 -23.26 -34.79
N PRO A 50 15.92 -22.34 -35.40
CA PRO A 50 15.86 -20.95 -34.92
C PRO A 50 15.33 -20.83 -33.49
N VAL A 51 14.38 -21.69 -33.10
CA VAL A 51 13.83 -21.74 -31.74
C VAL A 51 14.87 -22.27 -30.76
N LEU A 52 15.62 -23.32 -31.14
CA LEU A 52 16.72 -23.83 -30.33
C LEU A 52 17.80 -22.77 -30.09
N GLY A 53 18.16 -22.00 -31.12
CA GLY A 53 19.10 -20.88 -30.98
C GLY A 53 18.61 -19.84 -29.96
N ALA A 54 17.35 -19.42 -30.07
CA ALA A 54 16.76 -18.47 -29.12
C ALA A 54 16.71 -19.03 -27.68
N LEU A 55 16.44 -20.34 -27.52
CA LEU A 55 16.46 -20.99 -26.21
C LEU A 55 17.87 -21.03 -25.61
N GLN A 56 18.89 -21.32 -26.42
CA GLN A 56 20.28 -21.30 -25.97
C GLN A 56 20.71 -19.90 -25.50
N ASP A 57 20.36 -18.86 -26.27
CA ASP A 57 20.64 -17.47 -25.89
C ASP A 57 19.92 -17.08 -24.59
N TYR A 58 18.65 -17.47 -24.45
CA TYR A 58 17.87 -17.25 -23.24
C TYR A 58 18.51 -17.92 -22.01
N TYR A 59 18.84 -19.21 -22.08
CA TYR A 59 19.44 -19.92 -20.95
C TYR A 59 20.84 -19.40 -20.62
N GLN A 60 21.60 -18.94 -21.62
CA GLN A 60 22.89 -18.29 -21.38
C GLN A 60 22.72 -16.96 -20.64
N ALA A 61 21.75 -16.15 -21.05
CA ALA A 61 21.43 -14.89 -20.38
C ALA A 61 20.97 -15.13 -18.93
N ARG A 62 20.09 -16.11 -18.71
CA ARG A 62 19.66 -16.54 -17.37
C ARG A 62 20.82 -17.03 -16.51
N GLN A 63 21.73 -17.84 -17.07
CA GLN A 63 22.91 -18.31 -16.34
C GLN A 63 23.79 -17.15 -15.89
N ASN A 64 24.05 -16.18 -16.78
CA ASN A 64 24.84 -14.99 -16.47
C ASN A 64 24.19 -14.14 -15.38
N ALA A 65 22.87 -13.93 -15.45
CA ALA A 65 22.12 -13.20 -14.44
C ALA A 65 22.17 -13.92 -13.07
N GLY A 66 21.98 -15.24 -13.05
CA GLY A 66 22.08 -16.03 -11.81
C GLY A 66 23.47 -16.00 -11.18
N ILE A 67 24.54 -16.01 -11.99
CA ILE A 67 25.91 -15.85 -11.50
C ILE A 67 26.12 -14.48 -10.87
N ALA A 68 25.58 -13.41 -11.48
CA ALA A 68 25.67 -12.06 -10.95
C ALA A 68 24.93 -11.94 -9.60
N LEU A 69 23.67 -12.39 -9.54
CA LEU A 69 22.88 -12.36 -8.31
C LEU A 69 23.53 -13.20 -7.20
N ALA A 70 24.00 -14.41 -7.49
CA ALA A 70 24.71 -15.24 -6.52
C ALA A 70 25.99 -14.56 -5.99
N ARG A 71 26.67 -13.73 -6.79
CA ARG A 71 27.82 -12.94 -6.33
C ARG A 71 27.38 -11.87 -5.33
N GLU A 72 26.29 -11.16 -5.59
CA GLU A 72 25.76 -10.13 -4.68
C GLU A 72 25.38 -10.72 -3.30
N HIS A 73 24.77 -11.90 -3.29
CA HIS A 73 24.48 -12.62 -2.05
C HIS A 73 25.76 -12.99 -1.29
N ARG A 74 26.79 -13.51 -1.97
CA ARG A 74 28.08 -13.82 -1.33
C ARG A 74 28.80 -12.57 -0.81
N ASP A 75 28.74 -11.46 -1.55
CA ASP A 75 29.32 -10.19 -1.11
C ASP A 75 28.61 -9.67 0.14
N THR A 76 27.28 -9.83 0.21
CA THR A 76 26.49 -9.48 1.40
C THR A 76 26.85 -10.36 2.59
N ALA A 77 26.96 -11.68 2.39
CA ALA A 77 27.41 -12.61 3.42
C ALA A 77 28.81 -12.26 3.95
N ALA A 78 29.74 -11.87 3.07
CA ALA A 78 31.07 -11.42 3.45
C ALA A 78 31.04 -10.14 4.30
N LYS A 79 30.20 -9.16 3.94
CA LYS A 79 30.01 -7.92 4.71
C LYS A 79 29.43 -8.20 6.11
N LEU A 80 28.45 -9.09 6.21
CA LEU A 80 27.84 -9.50 7.47
C LEU A 80 28.87 -10.16 8.41
N ARG A 81 29.70 -11.06 7.88
CA ARG A 81 30.81 -11.66 8.65
C ARG A 81 31.84 -10.63 9.10
N ALA A 82 32.18 -9.68 8.23
CA ALA A 82 33.11 -8.61 8.57
C ALA A 82 32.55 -7.69 9.68
N ALA A 83 31.25 -7.44 9.68
CA ALA A 83 30.56 -6.69 10.73
C ALA A 83 30.56 -7.45 12.06
N ALA A 84 30.22 -8.75 12.06
CA ALA A 84 30.28 -9.59 13.25
C ALA A 84 31.69 -9.59 13.88
N ALA A 85 32.73 -9.79 13.06
CA ALA A 85 34.12 -9.74 13.51
C ALA A 85 34.58 -8.34 13.97
N ALA A 86 33.93 -7.26 13.53
CA ALA A 86 34.19 -5.91 14.03
C ALA A 86 33.56 -5.70 15.41
N PHE A 87 32.36 -6.23 15.65
CA PHE A 87 31.72 -6.20 16.96
C PHE A 87 32.51 -6.99 18.00
N GLU A 88 32.93 -8.22 17.67
CA GLU A 88 33.74 -9.05 18.58
C GLU A 88 35.05 -8.34 18.97
N ARG A 89 35.76 -7.74 18.01
CA ARG A 89 36.97 -6.96 18.30
C ARG A 89 36.70 -5.75 19.19
N SER A 90 35.60 -5.04 18.93
CA SER A 90 35.21 -3.89 19.75
C SER A 90 34.86 -4.29 21.19
N ASP A 91 34.27 -5.47 21.38
CA ASP A 91 33.95 -6.02 22.70
C ASP A 91 35.23 -6.47 23.44
N GLU A 92 36.14 -7.17 22.75
CA GLU A 92 37.45 -7.56 23.30
C GLU A 92 38.29 -6.35 23.72
N ASP A 93 38.34 -5.31 22.89
CA ASP A 93 39.02 -4.05 23.17
C ASP A 93 38.37 -3.33 24.37
N GLY A 94 37.04 -3.33 24.44
CA GLY A 94 36.28 -2.82 25.58
C GLY A 94 36.62 -3.56 26.88
N ALA A 95 36.59 -4.89 26.85
CA ALA A 95 36.93 -5.75 27.99
C ALA A 95 38.40 -5.63 28.41
N ALA A 96 39.33 -5.44 27.46
CA ALA A 96 40.74 -5.20 27.75
C ALA A 96 40.97 -3.84 28.42
N ASN A 97 40.26 -2.79 27.97
CA ASN A 97 40.33 -1.47 28.59
C ASN A 97 39.78 -1.49 30.02
N ILE A 98 38.66 -2.18 30.27
CA ILE A 98 38.10 -2.32 31.62
C ILE A 98 39.08 -3.05 32.56
N ARG A 99 39.70 -4.15 32.10
CA ARG A 99 40.71 -4.88 32.90
C ARG A 99 41.92 -4.01 33.24
N ARG A 100 42.40 -3.16 32.33
CA ARG A 100 43.48 -2.20 32.61
C ARG A 100 43.08 -1.18 33.69
N TYR A 101 41.82 -0.73 33.72
CA TYR A 101 41.36 0.20 34.76
C TYR A 101 41.33 -0.44 36.16
N ASP A 102 41.03 -1.73 36.26
CA ASP A 102 41.00 -2.46 37.53
C ASP A 102 42.41 -2.69 38.10
N ASP A 103 43.38 -3.08 37.25
CA ASP A 103 44.77 -3.31 37.64
C ASP A 103 45.49 -2.03 38.11
N THR A 104 45.06 -0.85 37.65
CA THR A 104 45.71 0.42 38.01
C THR A 104 45.23 0.99 39.35
N ASN A 105 44.09 0.52 39.88
CA ASN A 105 43.51 0.99 41.15
C ASN A 105 43.77 0.07 42.35
N GLY A 106 44.52 -1.03 42.18
CA GLY A 106 44.88 -1.97 43.24
C GLY A 106 45.96 -1.51 44.23
N SER A 107 46.54 -0.31 44.06
CA SER A 107 47.53 0.25 44.99
C SER A 107 46.88 1.22 45.99
N GLY A 108 46.33 0.66 47.08
CA GLY A 108 46.24 1.24 48.43
C GLY A 108 45.65 2.66 48.64
N PRO A 109 44.79 2.86 49.67
CA PRO A 109 44.38 4.20 50.08
C PRO A 109 45.57 4.95 50.71
N ALA A 110 46.20 5.85 49.97
CA ALA A 110 47.01 6.91 50.54
C ALA A 110 46.08 8.01 51.06
N PRO A 111 46.10 8.36 52.36
CA PRO A 111 45.39 9.52 52.85
C PRO A 111 46.19 10.79 52.52
N TYR A 112 45.52 11.93 52.69
CA TYR A 112 46.02 13.31 52.77
C TYR A 112 45.69 14.24 51.59
N GLN A 113 44.63 15.02 51.83
CA GLN A 113 44.69 16.47 52.11
C GLN A 113 45.20 17.46 51.04
N HIS A 114 44.42 18.55 50.98
CA HIS A 114 44.74 19.94 50.64
C HIS A 114 44.70 20.41 49.17
N SER A 115 43.55 21.05 48.88
CA SER A 115 43.38 22.46 48.48
C SER A 115 43.82 22.94 47.08
N PRO A 116 43.11 23.96 46.53
CA PRO A 116 43.16 24.31 45.11
C PRO A 116 44.16 25.43 44.80
N THR A 117 44.86 25.32 43.67
CA THR A 117 45.61 26.45 43.09
C THR A 117 45.45 26.45 41.57
N LEU A 118 44.77 27.45 41.02
CA LEU A 118 44.89 27.85 39.60
C LEU A 118 46.34 28.33 39.34
N PRO A 119 46.93 28.05 38.16
CA PRO A 119 46.98 29.11 37.13
C PRO A 119 47.05 28.63 35.65
N GLY A 120 46.38 29.39 34.76
CA GLY A 120 46.89 29.87 33.47
C GLY A 120 47.03 28.92 32.26
N PRO A 121 46.51 29.28 31.06
CA PRO A 121 46.77 28.55 29.83
C PRO A 121 48.04 29.08 29.14
N GLY A 122 49.03 28.21 28.96
CA GLY A 122 50.25 28.51 28.21
C GLY A 122 50.79 27.25 27.52
N THR A 123 50.46 27.13 26.24
CA THR A 123 51.30 26.65 25.12
C THR A 123 52.14 25.36 25.21
N GLN A 124 51.95 24.56 24.13
CA GLN A 124 52.84 23.60 23.47
C GLN A 124 52.75 22.12 23.85
N ALA A 125 52.17 21.35 22.94
CA ALA A 125 52.39 19.91 22.77
C ALA A 125 53.10 19.65 21.43
N PRO A 126 54.06 18.71 21.35
CA PRO A 126 54.75 18.34 20.11
C PRO A 126 54.07 17.18 19.34
N THR A 127 54.25 17.26 18.01
CA THR A 127 54.10 16.30 16.88
C THR A 127 54.51 14.84 17.15
N GLY A 128 54.02 13.76 16.50
CA GLY A 128 53.24 13.47 15.27
C GLY A 128 53.04 11.92 15.18
N PRO A 129 52.88 11.22 14.01
CA PRO A 129 52.69 11.67 12.62
C PRO A 129 51.41 11.13 11.92
N GLN A 130 50.94 11.86 10.89
CA GLN A 130 49.87 11.48 9.96
C GLN A 130 50.42 10.99 8.60
N VAL A 131 49.68 10.10 7.94
CA VAL A 131 49.80 9.76 6.50
C VAL A 131 48.54 10.27 5.79
N GLY A 132 48.74 10.95 4.64
CA GLY A 132 47.80 11.93 4.07
C GLY A 132 46.77 11.49 3.02
N ALA A 133 45.98 12.49 2.60
CA ALA A 133 45.12 12.52 1.41
C ALA A 133 45.27 13.89 0.70
N PRO A 134 45.16 13.99 -0.64
CA PRO A 134 45.49 15.19 -1.40
C PRO A 134 44.32 16.18 -1.62
N GLY A 135 44.66 17.48 -1.70
CA GLY A 135 43.78 18.64 -2.01
C GLY A 135 43.42 18.78 -3.51
N SER A 136 42.67 19.78 -3.99
CA SER A 136 42.86 21.25 -3.84
C SER A 136 41.64 22.04 -4.41
N GLY A 137 41.33 23.24 -3.88
CA GLY A 137 40.25 24.19 -4.31
C GLY A 137 40.59 25.06 -5.54
N PRO A 138 40.30 26.40 -5.64
CA PRO A 138 39.49 27.32 -4.80
C PRO A 138 38.64 28.39 -5.59
N GLY A 139 37.95 29.35 -4.90
CA GLY A 139 37.78 30.72 -5.46
C GLY A 139 36.52 31.58 -5.16
N ASP A 140 36.44 32.17 -3.97
CA ASP A 140 36.09 33.55 -3.54
C ASP A 140 34.99 34.51 -4.13
N ALA A 141 34.33 35.17 -3.15
CA ALA A 141 34.00 36.61 -2.97
C ALA A 141 32.84 37.35 -3.70
N GLY A 142 32.01 38.05 -2.91
CA GLY A 142 31.35 39.32 -3.31
C GLY A 142 30.09 39.75 -2.54
N ALA A 143 30.25 40.55 -1.48
CA ALA A 143 29.17 41.25 -0.76
C ALA A 143 28.84 42.64 -1.38
N ARG A 144 27.59 43.14 -1.24
CA ARG A 144 27.19 44.57 -1.24
C ARG A 144 25.70 44.79 -0.87
N THR A 145 25.44 45.56 0.17
CA THR A 145 24.26 46.44 0.43
C THR A 145 24.75 47.90 0.26
N PRO A 146 23.94 48.96 0.00
CA PRO A 146 22.85 49.45 0.90
C PRO A 146 21.70 50.27 0.22
N GLY A 147 20.68 50.70 0.99
CA GLY A 147 19.84 51.85 0.60
C GLY A 147 18.51 52.04 1.36
N ASP A 148 18.53 52.88 2.40
CA ASP A 148 17.38 53.47 3.11
C ASP A 148 16.71 54.61 2.32
N ALA A 149 15.38 54.73 2.39
CA ALA A 149 14.64 56.00 2.34
C ALA A 149 13.17 55.81 2.76
N GLY A 150 12.73 56.53 3.80
CA GLY A 150 11.35 56.50 4.31
C GLY A 150 10.41 57.55 3.71
N ALA A 151 9.12 57.47 4.07
CA ALA A 151 8.25 58.58 4.49
C ALA A 151 6.76 58.18 4.51
N ASP A 152 6.08 58.71 5.53
CA ASP A 152 4.67 59.14 5.60
C ASP A 152 3.50 58.14 5.73
N THR A 153 2.77 58.38 6.82
CA THR A 153 1.43 57.87 7.16
C THR A 153 0.35 58.75 6.51
N PRO A 154 -0.87 58.23 6.30
CA PRO A 154 -1.96 58.76 7.11
C PRO A 154 -3.01 57.73 7.57
N VAL A 155 -3.73 58.20 8.59
CA VAL A 155 -4.84 57.65 9.36
C VAL A 155 -6.12 57.42 8.53
N GLY A 156 -6.89 56.37 8.83
CA GLY A 156 -8.23 56.16 8.24
C GLY A 156 -9.06 54.98 8.78
N VAL A 157 -9.63 55.15 9.98
CA VAL A 157 -11.03 54.86 10.41
C VAL A 157 -11.74 53.56 9.93
N ALA A 158 -12.05 52.67 10.87
CA ALA A 158 -13.02 51.57 10.77
C ALA A 158 -14.49 52.06 10.66
N PRO A 159 -15.41 51.20 10.18
CA PRO A 159 -16.52 50.89 11.10
C PRO A 159 -16.92 49.41 11.15
N ALA A 160 -17.45 49.08 12.32
CA ALA A 160 -17.99 47.81 12.73
C ALA A 160 -19.43 47.56 12.24
N GLY A 161 -19.78 46.27 12.15
CA GLY A 161 -21.01 45.71 12.69
C GLY A 161 -22.26 45.71 11.80
N ALA A 162 -22.82 44.51 11.56
CA ALA A 162 -24.21 44.18 11.90
C ALA A 162 -24.56 42.73 11.47
N THR A 163 -24.93 41.90 12.45
CA THR A 163 -26.01 40.91 12.35
C THR A 163 -27.36 41.67 12.32
N PRO A 164 -28.40 41.20 11.60
CA PRO A 164 -29.34 40.17 12.09
C PRO A 164 -29.91 39.29 10.94
N GLY A 165 -30.51 38.12 11.13
CA GLY A 165 -31.78 37.87 11.82
C GLY A 165 -32.67 36.97 10.95
N THR A 166 -33.37 36.06 11.59
CA THR A 166 -34.33 35.07 11.05
C THR A 166 -35.52 35.69 10.31
N SER A 167 -36.01 35.06 9.24
CA SER A 167 -37.46 34.92 8.93
C SER A 167 -37.73 34.01 7.73
N SER A 168 -38.77 33.20 7.91
CA SER A 168 -39.52 32.33 6.99
C SER A 168 -40.13 33.04 5.77
N ALA A 169 -40.12 32.38 4.62
CA ALA A 169 -41.17 32.50 3.59
C ALA A 169 -41.16 31.29 2.63
N THR A 170 -42.33 30.66 2.50
CA THR A 170 -42.76 29.79 1.38
C THR A 170 -42.82 30.55 0.06
N PRO A 171 -42.76 29.83 -1.08
CA PRO A 171 -43.84 30.02 -2.04
C PRO A 171 -44.41 28.71 -2.61
N ASP A 172 -45.71 28.81 -2.85
CA ASP A 172 -46.60 27.78 -3.33
C ASP A 172 -46.57 27.63 -4.87
N SER A 173 -47.14 26.52 -5.27
CA SER A 173 -47.25 25.86 -6.57
C SER A 173 -48.02 26.59 -7.69
N THR A 174 -47.66 26.27 -8.93
CA THR A 174 -48.48 26.04 -10.15
C THR A 174 -47.52 25.43 -11.18
N GLY A 175 -47.74 24.32 -11.91
CA GLY A 175 -48.89 23.49 -12.22
C GLY A 175 -48.73 23.05 -13.68
N ALA A 176 -48.23 21.84 -13.96
CA ALA A 176 -48.28 21.22 -15.29
C ALA A 176 -48.31 19.68 -15.18
N THR A 177 -49.35 19.10 -15.74
CA THR A 177 -49.78 17.68 -15.71
C THR A 177 -48.88 16.72 -16.50
N PRO A 178 -48.77 15.44 -16.09
CA PRO A 178 -48.03 14.40 -16.81
C PRO A 178 -48.89 13.65 -17.84
N ALA A 179 -48.28 13.30 -18.98
CA ALA A 179 -48.89 12.51 -20.04
C ALA A 179 -48.72 10.99 -19.79
N THR A 180 -49.82 10.29 -20.00
CA THR A 180 -50.08 8.86 -19.86
C THR A 180 -49.36 7.98 -20.90
N ALA A 181 -48.80 6.86 -20.43
CA ALA A 181 -48.40 5.70 -21.25
C ALA A 181 -49.57 4.70 -21.39
N PRO A 182 -49.71 3.97 -22.51
CA PRO A 182 -50.62 2.83 -22.58
C PRO A 182 -49.89 1.49 -22.40
N ALA A 183 -50.52 0.61 -21.63
CA ALA A 183 -50.19 -0.78 -21.43
C ALA A 183 -50.57 -1.66 -22.64
N GLY A 184 -49.86 -2.77 -22.84
CA GLY A 184 -50.20 -3.80 -23.82
C GLY A 184 -49.62 -5.17 -23.45
N ALA A 185 -50.54 -6.11 -23.22
CA ALA A 185 -50.43 -7.51 -22.79
C ALA A 185 -49.34 -8.40 -23.47
N GLY A 186 -48.85 -9.38 -22.71
CA GLY A 186 -47.85 -10.35 -23.15
C GLY A 186 -48.36 -11.61 -23.85
N THR A 187 -47.42 -12.53 -24.10
CA THR A 187 -47.56 -13.99 -24.30
C THR A 187 -46.14 -14.57 -24.48
N GLY A 188 -45.77 -15.61 -23.72
CA GLY A 188 -44.73 -16.58 -24.15
C GLY A 188 -45.25 -17.45 -25.32
N PRO A 189 -44.45 -18.32 -25.98
CA PRO A 189 -44.04 -19.58 -25.34
C PRO A 189 -42.72 -20.23 -25.87
N SER A 190 -42.51 -21.45 -25.36
CA SER A 190 -41.49 -22.50 -25.51
C SER A 190 -40.94 -22.90 -26.90
N ALA A 191 -39.70 -23.43 -26.82
CA ALA A 191 -39.08 -24.62 -27.43
C ALA A 191 -39.63 -25.32 -28.70
N ALA A 192 -38.64 -25.78 -29.51
CA ALA A 192 -38.53 -27.03 -30.30
C ALA A 192 -38.62 -26.96 -31.84
N GLY A 193 -37.61 -27.56 -32.49
CA GLY A 193 -37.77 -28.32 -33.74
C GLY A 193 -37.12 -27.75 -35.02
N GLY A 194 -36.08 -28.42 -35.54
CA GLY A 194 -35.60 -28.27 -36.93
C GLY A 194 -36.58 -28.85 -37.96
N PRO A 195 -36.33 -28.67 -39.27
CA PRO A 195 -35.62 -29.71 -40.03
C PRO A 195 -34.70 -29.18 -41.17
N GLY A 196 -33.84 -30.06 -41.69
CA GLY A 196 -32.90 -29.77 -42.79
C GLY A 196 -33.47 -29.91 -44.21
N GLY A 197 -32.62 -29.63 -45.21
CA GLY A 197 -32.85 -30.01 -46.61
C GLY A 197 -32.19 -29.14 -47.69
N ALA A 198 -31.00 -29.56 -48.13
CA ALA A 198 -30.46 -29.61 -49.51
C ALA A 198 -30.64 -28.46 -50.54
N GLY A 199 -29.49 -28.06 -51.14
CA GLY A 199 -29.30 -28.21 -52.60
C GLY A 199 -28.87 -26.98 -53.43
N GLY A 200 -27.71 -27.07 -54.10
CA GLY A 200 -27.52 -26.58 -55.48
C GLY A 200 -26.52 -25.43 -55.72
N GLY A 201 -25.29 -25.76 -56.15
CA GLY A 201 -24.37 -24.83 -56.84
C GLY A 201 -24.67 -24.68 -58.34
N PRO A 202 -23.90 -23.86 -59.09
CA PRO A 202 -23.02 -24.46 -60.11
C PRO A 202 -21.68 -23.74 -60.43
N ALA A 203 -20.67 -24.57 -60.72
CA ALA A 203 -19.63 -24.56 -61.78
C ALA A 203 -18.79 -23.31 -62.18
N GLY A 204 -17.44 -23.51 -62.21
CA GLY A 204 -16.42 -22.72 -62.95
C GLY A 204 -16.44 -22.97 -64.48
N PRO A 205 -15.38 -22.75 -65.33
CA PRO A 205 -13.90 -22.73 -65.11
C PRO A 205 -13.19 -21.61 -65.97
N PRO A 206 -11.92 -21.64 -66.50
CA PRO A 206 -10.76 -22.58 -66.42
C PRO A 206 -9.33 -21.94 -66.24
N SER A 207 -8.31 -22.79 -66.45
CA SER A 207 -6.92 -22.81 -65.93
C SER A 207 -5.77 -22.18 -66.77
N GLY A 208 -4.70 -21.73 -66.07
CA GLY A 208 -3.24 -21.76 -66.44
C GLY A 208 -2.62 -20.55 -67.18
N PRO A 209 -1.27 -20.37 -67.28
CA PRO A 209 -0.13 -21.11 -66.67
C PRO A 209 1.07 -20.25 -66.12
N LEU A 210 2.01 -20.93 -65.42
CA LEU A 210 3.49 -20.73 -65.31
C LEU A 210 4.14 -19.35 -65.08
N GLY A 211 4.80 -19.22 -63.91
CA GLY A 211 6.21 -18.80 -63.77
C GLY A 211 6.54 -17.31 -63.71
N THR A 212 7.12 -16.84 -62.58
CA THR A 212 8.28 -15.90 -62.47
C THR A 212 8.48 -15.44 -61.02
N THR A 213 9.65 -15.74 -60.42
CA THR A 213 10.32 -14.90 -59.39
C THR A 213 10.89 -13.65 -60.11
N PRO A 214 11.07 -12.44 -59.51
CA PRO A 214 11.83 -12.12 -58.27
C PRO A 214 11.33 -10.80 -57.56
N PRO A 215 12.14 -9.98 -56.87
CA PRO A 215 13.22 -10.23 -55.90
C PRO A 215 12.91 -9.68 -54.49
N SER A 216 13.73 -10.14 -53.53
CA SER A 216 13.88 -9.65 -52.17
C SER A 216 14.02 -8.13 -52.07
N GLY A 217 13.18 -7.52 -51.24
CA GLY A 217 13.31 -6.15 -50.74
C GLY A 217 13.81 -6.17 -49.30
N VAL A 218 14.86 -5.38 -49.06
CA VAL A 218 15.60 -5.17 -47.81
C VAL A 218 14.67 -4.76 -46.66
N VAL A 219 14.70 -5.50 -45.55
CA VAL A 219 14.09 -5.11 -44.26
C VAL A 219 15.16 -4.37 -43.43
N PRO A 220 14.89 -3.17 -42.88
CA PRO A 220 15.81 -2.49 -41.97
C PRO A 220 15.82 -3.15 -40.58
N PRO A 221 16.91 -3.06 -39.80
CA PRO A 221 17.03 -3.77 -38.53
C PRO A 221 16.21 -3.08 -37.44
N GLY A 222 15.04 -3.67 -37.11
CA GLY A 222 14.32 -3.42 -35.87
C GLY A 222 14.85 -4.35 -34.78
N GLY A 223 15.27 -3.79 -33.65
CA GLY A 223 16.01 -4.50 -32.60
C GLY A 223 15.18 -5.50 -31.78
N PRO A 224 15.84 -6.39 -31.02
CA PRO A 224 15.18 -7.21 -30.01
C PRO A 224 15.20 -6.51 -28.64
N ALA A 225 14.00 -6.23 -28.12
CA ALA A 225 13.77 -5.95 -26.71
C ALA A 225 13.15 -7.20 -26.07
N GLY A 226 13.90 -7.86 -25.18
CA GLY A 226 13.35 -8.71 -24.13
C GLY A 226 13.53 -7.97 -22.80
N PRO A 227 12.51 -7.86 -21.94
CA PRO A 227 12.67 -7.19 -20.65
C PRO A 227 13.52 -8.04 -19.69
N PRO A 228 14.48 -7.43 -18.97
CA PRO A 228 15.20 -8.09 -17.89
C PRO A 228 14.29 -8.21 -16.65
N SER A 229 14.21 -9.43 -16.12
CA SER A 229 13.63 -9.76 -14.83
C SER A 229 14.54 -9.26 -13.69
N GLY A 230 13.97 -8.54 -12.71
CA GLY A 230 14.70 -8.15 -11.51
C GLY A 230 13.84 -7.44 -10.46
N PHE A 231 13.88 -7.97 -9.24
CA PHE A 231 13.34 -7.51 -7.94
C PHE A 231 11.97 -8.05 -7.51
N GLY A 232 12.01 -9.27 -6.93
CA GLY A 232 11.04 -9.84 -5.99
C GLY A 232 11.67 -11.05 -5.26
N PRO A 233 11.48 -11.22 -3.94
CA PRO A 233 12.11 -12.28 -3.15
C PRO A 233 11.40 -13.66 -3.24
N ASP A 234 12.17 -14.68 -2.86
CA ASP A 234 12.00 -16.14 -3.03
C ASP A 234 10.61 -16.77 -2.79
N GLU A 235 10.26 -17.71 -3.69
CA GLU A 235 9.16 -18.67 -3.55
C GLU A 235 9.77 -20.09 -3.38
N ARG A 236 9.78 -20.62 -2.15
CA ARG A 236 10.07 -22.04 -1.85
C ARG A 236 8.94 -22.62 -1.01
N GLY A 237 8.25 -23.64 -1.53
CA GLY A 237 7.27 -24.39 -0.74
C GLY A 237 6.43 -25.40 -1.51
N GLN A 238 7.03 -26.47 -2.02
CA GLN A 238 6.32 -27.71 -2.35
C GLN A 238 6.44 -28.70 -1.18
N GLY A 239 5.29 -29.12 -0.64
CA GLY A 239 5.16 -30.20 0.35
C GLY A 239 4.84 -31.57 -0.29
N PRO A 240 5.01 -32.68 0.46
CA PRO A 240 5.38 -33.98 -0.10
C PRO A 240 4.23 -35.00 -0.16
N ASN A 241 4.20 -35.84 -1.22
CA ASN A 241 4.06 -37.31 -1.13
C ASN A 241 3.89 -38.00 -2.52
N GLY A 242 4.87 -38.83 -2.88
CA GLY A 242 4.64 -40.26 -3.15
C GLY A 242 4.03 -40.75 -4.47
N THR A 243 4.90 -40.99 -5.46
CA THR A 243 4.93 -42.14 -6.41
C THR A 243 3.80 -42.35 -7.44
N THR A 244 4.10 -42.12 -8.73
CA THR A 244 4.39 -43.17 -9.75
C THR A 244 4.88 -42.52 -11.05
N ALA A 245 5.85 -43.18 -11.68
CA ALA A 245 6.60 -42.70 -12.84
C ALA A 245 5.77 -42.68 -14.13
N ALA A 246 5.77 -41.55 -14.86
CA ALA A 246 5.63 -41.47 -16.31
C ALA A 246 5.97 -40.05 -16.83
N GLY A 247 7.03 -39.92 -17.64
CA GLY A 247 7.22 -38.85 -18.62
C GLY A 247 7.67 -37.47 -18.11
N ASP A 248 8.96 -37.33 -17.80
CA ASP A 248 9.58 -36.04 -17.44
C ASP A 248 10.10 -35.33 -18.71
N LEU A 249 9.24 -34.54 -19.35
CA LEU A 249 9.62 -33.50 -20.31
C LEU A 249 9.62 -32.17 -19.55
N PRO A 250 10.66 -31.31 -19.66
CA PRO A 250 10.61 -29.99 -19.04
C PRO A 250 9.48 -29.17 -19.69
N PRO A 251 8.76 -28.37 -18.89
CA PRO A 251 7.66 -27.57 -19.41
C PRO A 251 8.20 -26.57 -20.44
N VAL A 252 7.73 -26.68 -21.67
CA VAL A 252 7.82 -25.62 -22.67
C VAL A 252 7.23 -24.35 -22.04
N PRO A 253 7.81 -23.14 -22.22
CA PRO A 253 7.19 -21.91 -21.73
C PRO A 253 5.84 -21.76 -22.42
N VAL A 254 4.78 -22.16 -21.73
CA VAL A 254 3.42 -21.95 -22.20
C VAL A 254 3.17 -20.44 -22.04
N PRO A 255 2.79 -19.71 -23.10
CA PRO A 255 2.47 -18.30 -22.96
C PRO A 255 1.37 -18.13 -21.91
N THR A 256 1.58 -17.22 -20.97
CA THR A 256 0.60 -16.93 -19.91
C THR A 256 -0.74 -16.53 -20.54
N PRO A 257 -1.89 -16.80 -19.90
CA PRO A 257 -3.20 -16.40 -20.43
C PRO A 257 -3.26 -14.89 -20.74
N PHE A 258 -2.61 -14.07 -19.91
CA PHE A 258 -2.51 -12.64 -20.14
C PHE A 258 -1.66 -12.30 -21.37
N ALA A 259 -0.46 -12.89 -21.52
CA ALA A 259 0.38 -12.66 -22.70
C ALA A 259 -0.31 -13.13 -23.99
N ALA A 260 -1.04 -14.25 -23.94
CA ALA A 260 -1.83 -14.75 -25.06
C ALA A 260 -2.97 -13.79 -25.43
N ALA A 261 -3.67 -13.21 -24.44
CA ALA A 261 -4.71 -12.23 -24.69
C ALA A 261 -4.17 -10.91 -25.26
N VAL A 262 -3.02 -10.43 -24.77
CA VAL A 262 -2.34 -9.26 -25.35
C VAL A 262 -1.92 -9.54 -26.78
N ALA A 263 -1.36 -10.72 -27.07
CA ALA A 263 -0.99 -11.13 -28.43
C ALA A 263 -2.22 -11.21 -29.35
N LYS A 264 -3.31 -11.85 -28.89
CA LYS A 264 -4.58 -11.91 -29.61
C LYS A 264 -5.17 -10.52 -29.88
N ALA A 265 -5.15 -9.63 -28.89
CA ALA A 265 -5.65 -8.28 -29.03
C ALA A 265 -4.79 -7.46 -30.01
N LYS A 266 -3.47 -7.69 -30.00
CA LYS A 266 -2.54 -7.11 -30.97
C LYS A 266 -2.82 -7.60 -32.39
N ASP A 267 -3.02 -8.90 -32.56
CA ASP A 267 -3.35 -9.49 -33.86
C ASP A 267 -4.70 -8.95 -34.37
N ALA A 268 -5.69 -8.79 -33.48
CA ALA A 268 -6.99 -8.21 -33.82
C ALA A 268 -6.91 -6.73 -34.23
N GLU A 269 -6.06 -5.92 -33.57
CA GLU A 269 -5.81 -4.54 -33.98
C GLU A 269 -4.93 -4.42 -35.24
N ALA A 270 -4.14 -5.44 -35.54
CA ALA A 270 -3.33 -5.53 -36.74
C ALA A 270 -4.10 -6.07 -37.97
N GLU A 271 -5.33 -6.58 -37.80
CA GLU A 271 -6.18 -6.97 -38.93
C GLU A 271 -6.51 -5.74 -39.80
N PRO A 272 -6.50 -5.85 -41.15
CA PRO A 272 -6.36 -4.71 -42.03
C PRO A 272 -7.65 -3.88 -42.12
N ALA A 273 -7.83 -2.97 -41.16
CA ALA A 273 -8.50 -1.72 -41.44
C ALA A 273 -7.64 -1.00 -42.49
N TYR A 274 -8.24 -0.66 -43.62
CA TYR A 274 -7.61 -0.02 -44.79
C TYR A 274 -7.18 1.44 -44.51
N VAL A 275 -6.50 1.68 -43.37
CA VAL A 275 -5.92 2.95 -42.94
C VAL A 275 -4.49 2.66 -42.49
N VAL A 276 -3.58 2.64 -43.46
CA VAL A 276 -2.14 2.61 -43.21
C VAL A 276 -1.77 3.95 -42.56
N GLY A 277 -1.57 3.98 -41.24
CA GLY A 277 -1.18 5.22 -40.56
C GLY A 277 -1.00 5.15 -39.04
N ASP A 278 -1.91 4.51 -38.31
CA ASP A 278 -1.81 4.47 -36.84
C ASP A 278 -1.05 3.23 -36.39
N ALA A 279 0.16 3.44 -35.87
CA ALA A 279 0.88 2.39 -35.17
C ALA A 279 0.12 2.05 -33.88
N VAL A 280 -0.17 0.76 -33.68
CA VAL A 280 -0.76 0.26 -32.43
C VAL A 280 0.19 0.59 -31.28
N ASP A 281 -0.27 1.41 -30.34
CA ASP A 281 0.46 1.67 -29.11
C ASP A 281 0.38 0.41 -28.22
N ASN A 282 1.49 -0.34 -28.15
CA ASN A 282 1.55 -1.59 -27.40
C ASN A 282 1.30 -1.37 -25.89
N ASP A 283 1.65 -0.20 -25.33
CA ASP A 283 1.47 0.08 -23.91
C ASP A 283 0.00 0.35 -23.60
N LEU A 284 -0.68 1.11 -24.47
CA LEU A 284 -2.12 1.32 -24.38
C LEU A 284 -2.87 -0.01 -24.46
N LEU A 285 -2.46 -0.88 -25.38
CA LEU A 285 -3.04 -2.21 -25.55
C LEU A 285 -2.91 -3.08 -24.29
N ILE A 286 -1.71 -3.12 -23.67
CA ILE A 286 -1.46 -3.85 -22.42
C ILE A 286 -2.36 -3.28 -21.31
N ALA A 287 -2.36 -1.96 -21.14
CA ALA A 287 -3.13 -1.29 -20.09
C ALA A 287 -4.64 -1.56 -20.23
N ARG A 288 -5.16 -1.44 -21.46
CA ARG A 288 -6.57 -1.68 -21.77
C ARG A 288 -6.98 -3.14 -21.58
N THR A 289 -6.12 -4.08 -22.00
CA THR A 289 -6.38 -5.52 -21.84
C THR A 289 -6.47 -5.88 -20.36
N LEU A 290 -5.54 -5.39 -19.54
CA LEU A 290 -5.57 -5.60 -18.09
C LEU A 290 -6.82 -4.97 -17.46
N LEU A 291 -7.11 -3.69 -17.75
CA LEU A 291 -8.27 -3.02 -17.17
C LEU A 291 -9.58 -3.71 -17.57
N GLY A 292 -9.75 -4.09 -18.84
CA GLY A 292 -10.92 -4.83 -19.30
C GLY A 292 -11.11 -6.16 -18.57
N ALA A 293 -10.03 -6.92 -18.39
CA ALA A 293 -10.06 -8.19 -17.65
C ALA A 293 -10.37 -7.99 -16.16
N VAL A 294 -9.83 -6.94 -15.53
CA VAL A 294 -10.16 -6.60 -14.13
C VAL A 294 -11.63 -6.24 -14.00
N LEU A 295 -12.16 -5.39 -14.89
CA LEU A 295 -13.58 -5.01 -14.89
C LEU A 295 -14.52 -6.19 -15.16
N ALA A 296 -14.06 -7.19 -15.92
CA ALA A 296 -14.80 -8.43 -16.08
C ALA A 296 -14.74 -9.29 -14.81
N ALA A 297 -13.60 -9.34 -14.13
CA ALA A 297 -13.39 -10.16 -12.94
C ALA A 297 -14.08 -9.61 -11.69
N VAL A 298 -14.05 -8.30 -11.49
CA VAL A 298 -14.70 -7.63 -10.36
C VAL A 298 -16.19 -7.45 -10.64
N ASP A 299 -17.01 -7.59 -9.60
CA ASP A 299 -18.44 -7.35 -9.74
C ASP A 299 -18.72 -5.86 -9.95
N SER A 300 -19.37 -5.54 -11.07
CA SER A 300 -19.84 -4.20 -11.42
C SER A 300 -20.90 -3.64 -10.44
N SER A 301 -21.35 -4.44 -9.47
CA SER A 301 -22.34 -4.05 -8.46
C SER A 301 -21.83 -3.05 -7.42
N VAL A 302 -20.51 -2.91 -7.22
CA VAL A 302 -19.96 -1.96 -6.24
C VAL A 302 -20.16 -0.53 -6.73
N LEU A 303 -21.09 0.18 -6.09
CA LEU A 303 -21.47 1.55 -6.48
C LEU A 303 -20.27 2.51 -6.48
N GLY A 304 -20.05 3.16 -7.62
CA GLY A 304 -19.03 4.20 -7.77
C GLY A 304 -17.59 3.71 -7.71
N LEU A 305 -17.33 2.39 -7.81
CA LEU A 305 -15.99 1.84 -7.92
C LEU A 305 -15.43 2.08 -9.33
N HIS A 306 -14.31 2.78 -9.40
CA HIS A 306 -13.57 3.01 -10.64
C HIS A 306 -12.15 2.46 -10.51
N TRP A 307 -11.64 1.96 -11.63
CA TRP A 307 -10.29 1.44 -11.81
C TRP A 307 -9.56 2.20 -12.90
N ALA A 308 -8.24 2.28 -12.78
CA ALA A 308 -7.34 2.74 -13.83
C ALA A 308 -6.08 1.87 -13.88
N VAL A 309 -5.46 1.81 -15.05
CA VAL A 309 -4.19 1.12 -15.30
C VAL A 309 -3.25 2.05 -16.07
N ALA A 310 -1.99 2.09 -15.68
CA ALA A 310 -0.96 2.88 -16.33
C ALA A 310 0.25 2.02 -16.69
N VAL A 311 0.94 2.38 -17.76
CA VAL A 311 2.24 1.82 -18.12
C VAL A 311 3.28 2.94 -18.02
N LEU A 312 4.34 2.67 -17.28
CA LEU A 312 5.48 3.56 -17.13
C LEU A 312 6.71 2.88 -17.70
N ARG A 313 7.48 3.56 -18.53
CA ARG A 313 8.73 3.04 -19.10
C ARG A 313 9.93 3.79 -18.55
N GLY A 314 10.89 3.04 -18.01
CA GLY A 314 12.17 3.58 -17.56
C GLY A 314 13.35 2.70 -18.00
N PRO A 315 14.56 2.97 -17.50
CA PRO A 315 15.77 2.19 -17.83
C PRO A 315 15.64 0.70 -17.50
N ALA A 316 14.82 0.35 -16.50
CA ALA A 316 14.56 -1.02 -16.09
C ALA A 316 13.51 -1.76 -16.96
N GLY A 317 12.85 -1.06 -17.90
CA GLY A 317 11.77 -1.60 -18.73
C GLY A 317 10.41 -0.96 -18.44
N ALA A 318 9.35 -1.65 -18.83
CA ALA A 318 7.97 -1.23 -18.61
C ALA A 318 7.44 -1.78 -17.28
N GLY A 319 6.88 -0.92 -16.43
CA GLY A 319 6.10 -1.28 -15.26
C GLY A 319 4.62 -1.02 -15.50
N VAL A 320 3.76 -1.97 -15.11
CA VAL A 320 2.30 -1.85 -15.20
C VAL A 320 1.74 -1.60 -13.81
N PHE A 321 0.98 -0.51 -13.65
CA PHE A 321 0.45 -0.07 -12.37
C PHE A 321 -1.06 -0.01 -12.40
N ILE A 322 -1.72 -0.49 -11.37
CA ILE A 322 -3.17 -0.48 -11.21
C ILE A 322 -3.58 0.18 -9.90
N THR A 323 -4.70 0.89 -9.92
CA THR A 323 -5.36 1.34 -8.69
C THR A 323 -6.87 1.43 -8.90
N SER A 324 -7.60 1.32 -7.80
CA SER A 324 -9.00 1.71 -7.71
C SER A 324 -9.14 3.05 -7.01
N ASN A 325 -10.32 3.68 -7.14
CA ASN A 325 -10.65 4.84 -6.34
C ASN A 325 -10.90 4.49 -4.88
N GLU A 326 -11.14 3.23 -4.50
CA GLU A 326 -11.12 2.78 -3.08
C GLU A 326 -9.85 3.20 -2.33
N GLY A 327 -8.75 3.43 -3.05
CA GLY A 327 -7.52 3.94 -2.50
C GLY A 327 -6.70 2.87 -1.78
N ARG A 328 -5.46 3.22 -1.40
CA ARG A 328 -4.54 2.38 -0.64
C ARG A 328 -4.30 0.97 -1.22
N GLY A 329 -4.46 0.83 -2.53
CA GLY A 329 -4.17 -0.41 -3.23
C GLY A 329 -5.15 -1.52 -2.90
N TRP A 330 -6.40 -1.15 -2.56
CA TRP A 330 -7.43 -2.13 -2.30
C TRP A 330 -7.77 -2.98 -3.53
N PHE A 331 -7.83 -4.29 -3.32
CA PHE A 331 -8.29 -5.29 -4.26
C PHE A 331 -9.37 -6.19 -3.62
N PRO A 332 -10.47 -6.47 -4.34
CA PRO A 332 -11.50 -7.39 -3.85
C PRO A 332 -10.96 -8.83 -3.75
N ALA A 333 -11.54 -9.61 -2.83
CA ALA A 333 -11.24 -11.04 -2.73
C ALA A 333 -11.64 -11.77 -4.02
N GLY A 334 -10.87 -12.79 -4.41
CA GLY A 334 -11.09 -13.55 -5.64
C GLY A 334 -10.57 -12.92 -6.93
N LEU A 335 -9.94 -11.73 -6.85
CA LEU A 335 -9.19 -11.14 -7.97
C LEU A 335 -7.72 -11.61 -7.93
N TYR A 336 -7.25 -12.17 -9.04
CA TYR A 336 -5.87 -12.61 -9.25
C TYR A 336 -5.24 -11.83 -10.40
N LEU A 337 -4.21 -11.03 -10.13
CA LEU A 337 -3.56 -10.20 -11.16
C LEU A 337 -2.23 -10.83 -11.60
N PRO A 338 -1.75 -10.55 -12.83
CA PRO A 338 -0.40 -10.94 -13.24
C PRO A 338 0.64 -10.44 -12.22
N ARG A 339 1.64 -11.27 -11.92
CA ARG A 339 2.65 -10.99 -10.88
C ARG A 339 3.46 -9.71 -11.16
N GLU A 340 3.53 -9.29 -12.41
CA GLU A 340 4.25 -8.09 -12.85
C GLU A 340 3.47 -6.80 -12.60
N VAL A 341 2.17 -6.90 -12.26
CA VAL A 341 1.33 -5.74 -11.96
C VAL A 341 1.65 -5.23 -10.56
N SER A 342 1.92 -3.94 -10.46
CA SER A 342 2.15 -3.26 -9.19
C SER A 342 1.07 -2.21 -8.91
N SER A 343 1.16 -1.62 -7.73
CA SER A 343 0.20 -0.67 -7.19
C SER A 343 0.98 0.52 -6.63
N PRO A 344 0.58 1.78 -6.91
CA PRO A 344 1.27 2.98 -6.43
C PRO A 344 1.59 2.96 -4.93
N TRP A 345 0.67 2.37 -4.17
CA TRP A 345 0.64 2.38 -2.72
C TRP A 345 1.73 1.52 -2.07
N ILE A 346 2.26 0.52 -2.79
CA ILE A 346 3.38 -0.31 -2.31
C ILE A 346 4.67 0.51 -2.25
N TRP A 347 4.73 1.60 -3.00
CA TRP A 347 5.89 2.48 -3.12
C TRP A 347 5.80 3.70 -2.22
N ASP A 348 4.78 3.81 -1.35
CA ASP A 348 4.57 4.97 -0.48
C ASP A 348 5.82 5.26 0.39
N ASP A 349 6.41 4.25 1.03
CA ASP A 349 7.64 4.40 1.83
C ASP A 349 8.83 4.89 1.00
N VAL A 350 8.89 4.47 -0.26
CA VAL A 350 9.92 4.88 -1.20
C VAL A 350 9.66 6.30 -1.68
N LEU A 351 8.40 6.72 -1.81
CA LEU A 351 8.04 8.05 -2.30
C LEU A 351 8.01 9.12 -1.21
N ALA A 352 8.08 8.73 0.07
CA ALA A 352 8.19 9.65 1.19
C ALA A 352 9.39 10.60 1.02
N ASP A 353 9.12 11.90 1.01
CA ASP A 353 10.10 12.98 0.80
C ASP A 353 10.79 13.44 2.09
N GLY A 354 10.59 12.72 3.19
CA GLY A 354 11.14 13.06 4.50
C GLY A 354 10.40 14.20 5.22
N SER A 355 9.28 14.70 4.66
CA SER A 355 8.43 15.73 5.28
C SER A 355 7.77 15.29 6.60
N GLY A 356 7.81 14.00 6.92
CA GLY A 356 7.21 13.43 8.11
C GLY A 356 5.70 13.20 8.00
N ASP A 357 5.08 13.51 6.85
CA ASP A 357 3.71 13.10 6.56
C ASP A 357 3.72 11.70 5.92
N PRO A 358 3.18 10.68 6.60
CA PRO A 358 3.29 9.30 6.14
C PRO A 358 2.24 8.91 5.09
N ALA A 359 1.43 9.84 4.59
CA ALA A 359 0.38 9.56 3.60
C ALA A 359 0.66 10.17 2.24
N SER A 360 0.45 9.38 1.19
CA SER A 360 0.53 9.85 -0.18
C SER A 360 -0.51 10.94 -0.46
N PRO A 361 -0.15 12.02 -1.18
CA PRO A 361 -1.01 13.19 -1.38
C PRO A 361 -2.25 12.90 -2.24
N TRP A 362 -2.29 11.73 -2.88
CA TRP A 362 -3.43 11.25 -3.67
C TRP A 362 -4.37 10.33 -2.87
N GLU A 363 -4.20 10.19 -1.56
CA GLU A 363 -5.17 9.50 -0.69
C GLU A 363 -6.54 10.22 -0.72
N GLY A 364 -7.61 9.49 -1.04
CA GLY A 364 -8.97 10.04 -1.07
C GLY A 364 -9.39 10.70 -2.39
N VAL A 365 -8.49 10.77 -3.37
CA VAL A 365 -8.82 11.22 -4.73
C VAL A 365 -9.85 10.29 -5.39
N SER A 366 -10.90 10.88 -5.98
CA SER A 366 -12.01 10.13 -6.60
C SER A 366 -11.65 9.51 -7.95
N ASP A 367 -10.75 10.13 -8.71
CA ASP A 367 -10.33 9.69 -10.04
C ASP A 367 -9.05 8.83 -9.95
N PRO A 368 -9.13 7.50 -10.22
CA PRO A 368 -7.96 6.62 -10.17
C PRO A 368 -6.96 6.91 -11.30
N ALA A 369 -7.39 7.50 -12.42
CA ALA A 369 -6.48 7.89 -13.50
C ALA A 369 -5.57 9.04 -13.05
N ARG A 370 -6.15 10.00 -12.31
CA ARG A 370 -5.39 11.08 -11.69
C ARG A 370 -4.39 10.57 -10.65
N VAL A 371 -4.78 9.58 -9.83
CA VAL A 371 -3.85 8.92 -8.89
C VAL A 371 -2.62 8.38 -9.62
N LEU A 372 -2.81 7.66 -10.73
CA LEU A 372 -1.70 7.08 -11.50
C LEU A 372 -0.83 8.13 -12.20
N ALA A 373 -1.42 9.24 -12.64
CA ALA A 373 -0.67 10.34 -13.24
C ALA A 373 0.23 11.06 -12.22
N GLU A 374 -0.29 11.31 -11.02
CA GLU A 374 0.45 11.92 -9.91
C GLU A 374 1.57 11.00 -9.42
N PHE A 375 1.25 9.71 -9.27
CA PHE A 375 2.24 8.68 -9.02
C PHE A 375 3.31 8.67 -10.12
N GLY A 376 2.94 8.76 -11.39
CA GLY A 376 3.91 8.78 -12.49
C GLY A 376 4.86 9.97 -12.47
N LEU A 377 4.42 11.14 -12.02
CA LEU A 377 5.30 12.29 -11.80
C LEU A 377 6.23 12.10 -10.60
N ALA A 378 5.73 11.51 -9.51
CA ALA A 378 6.53 11.24 -8.32
C ALA A 378 7.58 10.14 -8.59
N TRP A 379 7.12 9.01 -9.13
CA TRP A 379 7.94 7.86 -9.49
C TRP A 379 8.93 8.20 -10.61
N GLY A 380 8.51 8.93 -11.63
CA GLY A 380 9.37 9.31 -12.74
C GLY A 380 10.60 10.11 -12.32
N ARG A 381 10.43 11.03 -11.36
CA ARG A 381 11.57 11.77 -10.75
C ARG A 381 12.55 10.87 -10.02
N LYS A 382 12.07 9.77 -9.43
CA LYS A 382 12.88 8.87 -8.60
C LYS A 382 13.53 7.73 -9.40
N ALA A 383 12.81 7.17 -10.35
CA ALA A 383 13.20 5.98 -11.12
C ALA A 383 13.60 6.29 -12.58
N GLY A 384 13.48 7.53 -13.03
CA GLY A 384 13.72 7.91 -14.42
C GLY A 384 12.70 7.27 -15.38
N ALA A 385 11.50 7.01 -14.89
CA ALA A 385 10.42 6.41 -15.67
C ALA A 385 9.46 7.48 -16.21
N GLU A 386 8.91 7.27 -17.40
CA GLU A 386 7.92 8.14 -18.02
C GLU A 386 6.61 7.40 -18.17
N LEU A 387 5.49 8.08 -17.89
CA LEU A 387 4.16 7.56 -18.21
C LEU A 387 4.03 7.48 -19.75
N THR A 388 3.66 6.32 -20.27
CA THR A 388 3.50 6.10 -21.72
C THR A 388 2.08 5.76 -22.11
N ALA A 389 1.34 5.07 -21.23
CA ALA A 389 -0.08 4.81 -21.41
C ALA A 389 -0.87 4.95 -20.11
N LEU A 390 -2.13 5.37 -20.21
CA LEU A 390 -3.07 5.49 -19.10
C LEU A 390 -4.50 5.16 -19.55
N VAL A 391 -5.12 4.19 -18.90
CA VAL A 391 -6.52 3.83 -19.16
C VAL A 391 -7.37 3.92 -17.90
N SER A 392 -8.63 4.31 -18.05
CA SER A 392 -9.59 4.42 -16.95
C SER A 392 -10.94 3.83 -17.32
N SER A 393 -11.60 3.25 -16.32
CA SER A 393 -13.00 2.84 -16.39
C SER A 393 -13.96 4.04 -16.28
N GLY A 394 -13.49 5.15 -15.70
CA GLY A 394 -14.20 6.43 -15.68
C GLY A 394 -13.75 7.36 -16.81
N SER A 395 -14.31 8.57 -16.85
CA SER A 395 -13.85 9.64 -17.74
C SER A 395 -12.46 10.13 -17.31
N ILE A 396 -11.57 10.39 -18.27
CA ILE A 396 -10.28 11.05 -18.00
C ILE A 396 -10.45 12.56 -18.17
N ASP A 397 -9.96 13.33 -17.20
CA ASP A 397 -9.99 14.79 -17.22
C ASP A 397 -9.20 15.39 -18.41
N ASN A 398 -9.69 16.50 -18.96
CA ASN A 398 -9.06 17.16 -20.09
C ASN A 398 -7.77 17.88 -19.72
N GLY A 399 -7.65 18.40 -18.50
CA GLY A 399 -6.39 18.95 -17.99
C GLY A 399 -5.31 17.88 -17.93
N LEU A 400 -5.68 16.65 -17.56
CA LEU A 400 -4.75 15.52 -17.59
C LEU A 400 -4.24 15.23 -19.01
N ARG A 401 -5.12 15.19 -20.01
CA ARG A 401 -4.72 15.02 -21.42
C ARG A 401 -3.81 16.14 -21.91
N GLN A 402 -4.11 17.39 -21.55
CA GLN A 402 -3.29 18.55 -21.94
C GLN A 402 -1.90 18.51 -21.30
N ARG A 403 -1.79 18.03 -20.06
CA ARG A 403 -0.51 17.90 -19.35
C ARG A 403 0.39 16.83 -19.96
N PHE A 404 -0.20 15.77 -20.49
CA PHE A 404 0.51 14.61 -21.03
C PHE A 404 0.15 14.34 -22.49
N PRO A 405 0.51 15.26 -23.41
CA PRO A 405 0.08 15.18 -24.81
C PRO A 405 0.70 14.00 -25.59
N SER A 406 1.79 13.43 -25.09
CA SER A 406 2.50 12.29 -25.68
C SER A 406 2.07 10.93 -25.10
N VAL A 407 1.18 10.91 -24.10
CA VAL A 407 0.74 9.69 -23.44
C VAL A 407 -0.51 9.16 -24.14
N ALA A 408 -0.47 7.89 -24.50
CA ALA A 408 -1.65 7.23 -25.06
C ALA A 408 -2.70 7.04 -23.95
N MET A 409 -3.88 7.65 -24.12
CA MET A 409 -4.93 7.60 -23.10
C MET A 409 -6.25 7.06 -23.64
N GLN A 410 -6.94 6.25 -22.83
CA GLN A 410 -8.31 5.83 -23.12
C GLN A 410 -9.16 5.84 -21.85
N ASP A 411 -10.30 6.52 -21.91
CA ASP A 411 -11.29 6.54 -20.85
C ASP A 411 -12.48 5.62 -21.15
N LEU A 412 -13.35 5.44 -20.16
CA LEU A 412 -14.58 4.64 -20.25
C LEU A 412 -14.34 3.21 -20.78
N VAL A 413 -13.20 2.60 -20.41
CA VAL A 413 -12.91 1.21 -20.77
C VAL A 413 -13.95 0.30 -20.11
N GLY A 414 -14.58 -0.56 -20.92
CA GLY A 414 -15.54 -1.55 -20.47
C GLY A 414 -14.91 -2.91 -20.14
N PRO A 415 -15.69 -3.83 -19.56
CA PRO A 415 -15.22 -5.18 -19.25
C PRO A 415 -14.88 -5.97 -20.53
N SER A 416 -13.83 -6.78 -20.45
CA SER A 416 -13.43 -7.76 -21.47
C SER A 416 -13.18 -9.12 -20.84
N TYR A 417 -13.74 -10.17 -21.45
CA TYR A 417 -13.69 -11.54 -20.93
C TYR A 417 -12.62 -12.41 -21.61
N ASP A 418 -11.65 -11.79 -22.29
CA ASP A 418 -10.55 -12.51 -22.95
C ASP A 418 -9.58 -13.16 -21.94
N VAL A 419 -9.49 -12.63 -20.72
CA VAL A 419 -8.69 -13.18 -19.61
C VAL A 419 -9.60 -13.30 -18.38
N ASP A 420 -9.64 -14.49 -17.77
CA ASP A 420 -10.40 -14.72 -16.54
C ASP A 420 -9.50 -14.53 -15.30
N LEU A 421 -9.49 -13.33 -14.75
CA LEU A 421 -8.72 -12.98 -13.54
C LEU A 421 -9.42 -13.42 -12.24
N ARG A 422 -10.49 -14.22 -12.33
CA ARG A 422 -11.17 -14.82 -11.16
C ARG A 422 -10.57 -16.16 -10.76
N VAL A 423 -9.71 -16.73 -11.60
CA VAL A 423 -9.11 -18.05 -11.40
C VAL A 423 -7.62 -17.88 -11.16
N PHE A 424 -7.15 -18.48 -10.07
CA PHE A 424 -5.71 -18.55 -9.79
C PHE A 424 -4.98 -19.35 -10.87
N THR A 425 -3.91 -18.76 -11.39
CA THR A 425 -2.93 -19.40 -12.29
C THR A 425 -1.53 -19.20 -11.72
N PRO A 426 -0.52 -20.02 -12.10
CA PRO A 426 0.85 -19.89 -11.59
C PRO A 426 1.46 -18.48 -11.79
N ASP A 427 1.06 -17.84 -12.88
CA ASP A 427 1.54 -16.54 -13.37
C ASP A 427 0.76 -15.36 -12.77
N THR A 428 -0.24 -15.64 -11.94
CA THR A 428 -1.01 -14.64 -11.20
C THR A 428 -0.72 -14.70 -9.71
N ALA A 429 -0.97 -13.59 -9.02
CA ALA A 429 -0.90 -13.44 -7.59
C ALA A 429 -2.23 -12.91 -7.05
N ASP A 430 -2.56 -13.31 -5.83
CA ASP A 430 -3.69 -12.73 -5.11
C ASP A 430 -3.30 -11.40 -4.44
N ARG A 431 -4.31 -10.73 -3.89
CA ARG A 431 -4.16 -9.44 -3.21
C ARG A 431 -3.12 -9.42 -2.08
N LEU A 432 -2.94 -10.51 -1.34
CA LEU A 432 -1.93 -10.56 -0.27
C LEU A 432 -0.52 -10.69 -0.86
N ALA A 433 -0.33 -11.50 -1.90
CA ALA A 433 0.96 -11.62 -2.57
C ALA A 433 1.35 -10.32 -3.30
N LEU A 434 0.38 -9.56 -3.80
CA LEU A 434 0.65 -8.32 -4.54
C LEU A 434 0.92 -7.12 -3.62
N ALA A 435 0.15 -6.97 -2.55
CA ALA A 435 0.15 -5.74 -1.74
C ALA A 435 0.27 -5.97 -0.23
N GLY A 436 0.33 -7.23 0.21
CA GLY A 436 0.59 -7.57 1.61
C GLY A 436 2.08 -7.49 1.97
N SER A 437 2.37 -7.53 3.27
CA SER A 437 3.75 -7.58 3.74
C SER A 437 4.36 -8.99 3.65
N ALA A 438 5.68 -9.06 3.55
CA ALA A 438 6.42 -10.33 3.61
C ALA A 438 6.14 -11.09 4.92
N GLU A 439 6.10 -10.37 6.05
CA GLU A 439 5.74 -10.91 7.37
C GLU A 439 4.35 -11.56 7.37
N ALA A 440 3.37 -10.95 6.70
CA ALA A 440 2.03 -11.54 6.59
C ALA A 440 2.02 -12.82 5.76
N LEU A 441 2.78 -12.89 4.67
CA LEU A 441 2.91 -14.11 3.87
C LEU A 441 3.52 -15.26 4.69
N GLU A 442 4.58 -14.97 5.45
CA GLU A 442 5.23 -15.93 6.36
C GLU A 442 4.27 -16.39 7.46
N HIS A 443 3.56 -15.44 8.09
CA HIS A 443 2.57 -15.74 9.13
C HIS A 443 1.45 -16.64 8.60
N VAL A 444 0.93 -16.35 7.41
CA VAL A 444 -0.10 -17.19 6.78
C VAL A 444 0.45 -18.59 6.49
N ALA A 445 1.70 -18.73 6.04
CA ALA A 445 2.31 -20.03 5.79
C ALA A 445 2.47 -20.86 7.08
N ALA A 446 2.71 -20.20 8.22
CA ALA A 446 2.91 -20.86 9.52
C ALA A 446 1.61 -21.38 10.18
N VAL A 447 0.43 -20.87 9.81
CA VAL A 447 -0.85 -21.30 10.42
C VAL A 447 -1.23 -22.71 9.95
N PRO A 448 -1.47 -23.69 10.85
CA PRO A 448 -1.98 -25.01 10.45
C PRO A 448 -3.39 -24.95 9.86
N ASP A 449 -3.74 -25.83 8.92
CA ASP A 449 -5.08 -25.86 8.28
C ASP A 449 -6.21 -25.96 9.31
N THR A 450 -6.00 -26.72 10.39
CA THR A 450 -6.96 -26.89 11.50
C THR A 450 -7.24 -25.61 12.29
N GLN A 451 -6.37 -24.59 12.18
CA GLN A 451 -6.47 -23.31 12.88
C GLN A 451 -6.96 -22.17 11.99
N ILE A 452 -7.10 -22.39 10.67
CA ILE A 452 -7.48 -21.34 9.71
C ILE A 452 -8.77 -20.62 10.11
N ARG A 453 -9.82 -21.38 10.47
CA ARG A 453 -11.11 -20.80 10.85
C ARG A 453 -10.98 -19.89 12.08
N ALA A 454 -10.37 -20.41 13.14
CA ALA A 454 -10.16 -19.67 14.37
C ALA A 454 -9.33 -18.40 14.12
N ARG A 455 -8.30 -18.49 13.26
CA ARG A 455 -7.47 -17.34 12.94
C ARG A 455 -8.22 -16.27 12.15
N CYS A 456 -9.09 -16.64 11.21
CA CYS A 456 -9.93 -15.68 10.50
C CYS A 456 -10.90 -14.97 11.45
N GLU A 457 -11.51 -15.71 12.38
CA GLU A 457 -12.39 -15.13 13.41
C GLU A 457 -11.63 -14.19 14.36
N GLU A 458 -10.41 -14.54 14.77
CA GLU A 458 -9.55 -13.67 15.58
C GLU A 458 -9.27 -12.33 14.87
N LEU A 459 -8.86 -12.37 13.60
CA LEU A 459 -8.56 -11.18 12.80
C LEU A 459 -9.80 -10.27 12.65
N ALA A 460 -10.98 -10.86 12.39
CA ALA A 460 -12.23 -10.11 12.28
C ALA A 460 -12.64 -9.46 13.62
N ASN A 461 -12.51 -10.17 14.74
CA ASN A 461 -12.77 -9.64 16.07
C ASN A 461 -11.77 -8.54 16.46
N GLU A 462 -10.49 -8.72 16.15
CA GLU A 462 -9.46 -7.72 16.39
C GLU A 462 -9.74 -6.43 15.62
N ALA A 463 -9.95 -6.53 14.30
CA ALA A 463 -10.32 -5.40 13.47
C ALA A 463 -11.59 -4.70 13.97
N HIS A 464 -12.62 -5.47 14.34
CA HIS A 464 -13.86 -4.91 14.87
C HIS A 464 -13.62 -4.05 16.12
N ARG A 465 -12.85 -4.55 17.10
CA ARG A 465 -12.52 -3.79 18.32
C ARG A 465 -11.67 -2.55 18.01
N LEU A 466 -10.68 -2.69 17.13
CA LEU A 466 -9.77 -1.63 16.74
C LEU A 466 -10.52 -0.47 16.05
N VAL A 467 -11.41 -0.79 15.11
CA VAL A 467 -12.22 0.20 14.39
C VAL A 467 -13.27 0.82 15.30
N ALA A 468 -13.87 0.05 16.22
CA ALA A 468 -14.84 0.57 17.18
C ALA A 468 -14.24 1.62 18.14
N GLY A 469 -12.94 1.52 18.46
CA GLY A 469 -12.22 2.50 19.29
C GLY A 469 -11.83 3.79 18.57
N GLY A 470 -11.89 3.82 17.23
CA GLY A 470 -11.51 4.97 16.41
C GLY A 470 -12.50 6.14 16.44
N ALA A 471 -12.27 7.14 15.57
CA ALA A 471 -13.13 8.30 15.43
C ALA A 471 -14.60 7.91 15.18
N ALA A 472 -15.54 8.72 15.69
CA ALA A 472 -16.97 8.48 15.53
C ALA A 472 -17.36 8.58 14.04
N ALA A 473 -17.61 7.44 13.42
CA ALA A 473 -18.17 7.38 12.08
C ALA A 473 -19.69 7.65 12.11
N GLY A 474 -20.26 8.05 10.97
CA GLY A 474 -21.68 8.42 10.82
C GLY A 474 -22.67 7.29 11.15
N PRO A 475 -23.99 7.54 11.01
CA PRO A 475 -25.03 6.57 11.37
C PRO A 475 -24.92 5.23 10.61
N ASP A 476 -24.51 5.26 9.35
CA ASP A 476 -24.35 4.04 8.52
C ASP A 476 -23.26 3.11 9.06
N ALA A 477 -22.18 3.69 9.61
CA ALA A 477 -21.14 2.93 10.28
C ALA A 477 -21.62 2.34 11.61
N ALA A 478 -22.44 3.06 12.37
CA ALA A 478 -23.04 2.54 13.60
C ALA A 478 -23.96 1.34 13.32
N GLN A 479 -24.73 1.39 12.23
CA GLN A 479 -25.55 0.26 11.79
C GLN A 479 -24.68 -0.95 11.43
N SER A 480 -23.64 -0.74 10.60
CA SER A 480 -22.71 -1.81 10.21
C SER A 480 -22.05 -2.47 11.42
N ARG A 481 -21.57 -1.67 12.40
CA ARG A 481 -21.02 -2.17 13.66
C ARG A 481 -21.99 -3.08 14.41
N GLY A 482 -23.24 -2.65 14.59
CA GLY A 482 -24.25 -3.43 15.30
C GLY A 482 -24.58 -4.77 14.65
N ILE A 483 -24.53 -4.84 13.31
CA ILE A 483 -24.69 -6.10 12.57
C ILE A 483 -23.46 -7.00 12.75
N ARG A 484 -22.25 -6.45 12.60
CA ARG A 484 -20.99 -7.19 12.82
C ARG A 484 -20.91 -7.76 14.24
N ASP A 485 -21.24 -6.97 15.25
CA ASP A 485 -21.29 -7.40 16.66
C ASP A 485 -22.18 -8.63 16.84
N ARG A 486 -23.37 -8.60 16.24
CA ARG A 486 -24.34 -9.69 16.31
C ARG A 486 -23.80 -10.98 15.68
N ILE A 487 -23.16 -10.85 14.51
CA ILE A 487 -22.55 -11.97 13.78
C ILE A 487 -21.36 -12.55 14.56
N LEU A 488 -20.42 -11.71 14.99
CA LEU A 488 -19.21 -12.13 15.70
C LEU A 488 -19.54 -12.76 17.06
N SER A 489 -20.52 -12.23 17.78
CA SER A 489 -20.99 -12.82 19.05
C SER A 489 -21.62 -14.20 18.84
N ALA A 490 -22.38 -14.39 17.75
CA ALA A 490 -22.96 -15.68 17.40
C ALA A 490 -21.88 -16.71 17.04
N LEU A 491 -20.87 -16.32 16.26
CA LEU A 491 -19.70 -17.16 15.94
C LEU A 491 -18.95 -17.59 17.20
N GLY A 492 -18.61 -16.64 18.07
CA GLY A 492 -17.91 -16.93 19.32
C GLY A 492 -18.69 -17.84 20.27
N SER A 493 -20.02 -17.91 20.12
CA SER A 493 -20.89 -18.82 20.87
C SER A 493 -21.19 -20.15 20.15
N GLY A 494 -20.62 -20.38 18.96
CA GLY A 494 -20.89 -21.56 18.13
C GLY A 494 -22.33 -21.64 17.61
N ARG A 495 -23.04 -20.51 17.52
CA ARG A 495 -24.43 -20.46 17.06
C ARG A 495 -24.49 -20.34 15.54
N PRO A 496 -25.46 -21.01 14.87
CA PRO A 496 -25.66 -20.82 13.44
C PRO A 496 -26.13 -19.38 13.15
N ILE A 497 -25.59 -18.79 12.09
CA ILE A 497 -25.92 -17.42 11.66
C ILE A 497 -26.98 -17.48 10.55
N PRO A 498 -28.12 -16.79 10.71
CA PRO A 498 -29.12 -16.67 9.64
C PRO A 498 -28.55 -16.02 8.38
N ALA A 499 -28.92 -16.53 7.20
CA ALA A 499 -28.53 -15.96 5.90
C ALA A 499 -28.88 -14.46 5.78
N SER A 500 -30.02 -14.05 6.35
CA SER A 500 -30.48 -12.67 6.34
C SER A 500 -29.55 -11.70 7.07
N TRP A 501 -28.73 -12.15 8.03
CA TRP A 501 -27.75 -11.27 8.69
C TRP A 501 -26.55 -10.99 7.78
N TRP A 502 -26.16 -11.96 6.94
CA TRP A 502 -25.13 -11.74 5.94
C TRP A 502 -25.60 -10.80 4.83
N GLU A 503 -26.87 -10.91 4.43
CA GLU A 503 -27.51 -9.96 3.50
C GLU A 503 -27.60 -8.56 4.11
N GLU A 504 -28.07 -8.44 5.37
CA GLU A 504 -28.13 -7.17 6.10
C GLU A 504 -26.75 -6.48 6.18
N LEU A 505 -25.68 -7.25 6.35
CA LEU A 505 -24.31 -6.71 6.35
C LEU A 505 -23.84 -6.25 4.97
N ARG A 506 -24.23 -6.95 3.89
CA ARG A 506 -23.93 -6.50 2.51
C ARG A 506 -24.67 -5.22 2.18
N ASP A 507 -25.95 -5.13 2.52
CA ASP A 507 -26.75 -3.91 2.32
C ASP A 507 -26.14 -2.73 3.10
N ALA A 508 -25.66 -2.97 4.32
CA ALA A 508 -24.97 -1.95 5.11
C ALA A 508 -23.61 -1.55 4.51
N ASP A 509 -22.89 -2.47 3.87
CA ASP A 509 -21.66 -2.17 3.13
C ASP A 509 -21.90 -1.30 1.89
N ASP A 510 -22.99 -1.55 1.16
CA ASP A 510 -23.41 -0.73 0.03
C ASP A 510 -23.76 0.70 0.47
N LEU A 511 -24.45 0.84 1.61
CA LEU A 511 -24.72 2.15 2.22
C LEU A 511 -23.44 2.86 2.66
N LEU A 512 -22.47 2.16 3.26
CA LEU A 512 -21.16 2.73 3.57
C LEU A 512 -20.43 3.20 2.31
N THR A 513 -20.49 2.40 1.24
CA THR A 513 -19.89 2.76 -0.05
C THR A 513 -20.52 4.03 -0.61
N ALA A 514 -21.85 4.17 -0.54
CA ALA A 514 -22.54 5.39 -0.91
C ALA A 514 -22.15 6.59 -0.03
N ALA A 515 -21.99 6.38 1.29
CA ALA A 515 -21.57 7.41 2.24
C ALA A 515 -20.12 7.88 2.02
N MET A 516 -19.26 7.03 1.45
CA MET A 516 -17.88 7.39 1.12
C MET A 516 -17.78 8.38 -0.05
N LEU A 517 -18.68 8.30 -1.04
CA LEU A 517 -18.65 9.13 -2.26
C LEU A 517 -18.50 10.64 -2.02
N PRO A 518 -19.31 11.30 -1.16
CA PRO A 518 -19.19 12.75 -0.91
C PRO A 518 -17.90 13.15 -0.17
N HIS A 519 -17.20 12.20 0.46
CA HIS A 519 -15.92 12.47 1.13
C HIS A 519 -14.71 12.29 0.21
N ARG A 520 -14.92 11.89 -1.06
CA ARG A 520 -13.86 11.78 -2.04
C ARG A 520 -13.60 13.14 -2.67
N VAL A 521 -12.33 13.47 -2.84
CA VAL A 521 -11.92 14.77 -3.39
C VAL A 521 -11.98 14.71 -4.91
N ASP A 522 -12.79 15.59 -5.51
CA ASP A 522 -12.72 15.89 -6.94
C ASP A 522 -11.61 16.91 -7.19
N VAL A 523 -10.57 16.44 -7.88
CA VAL A 523 -9.34 17.19 -8.14
C VAL A 523 -9.27 17.73 -9.57
N GLY A 524 -10.36 17.72 -10.33
CA GLY A 524 -10.39 18.24 -11.70
C GLY A 524 -10.02 19.73 -11.83
N ARG A 525 -10.04 20.48 -10.72
CA ARG A 525 -9.64 21.91 -10.67
C ARG A 525 -8.23 22.14 -10.15
N VAL A 526 -7.54 21.09 -9.69
CA VAL A 526 -6.18 21.18 -9.16
C VAL A 526 -5.21 20.71 -10.23
N ASP A 527 -4.17 21.50 -10.51
CA ASP A 527 -3.17 21.16 -11.51
C ASP A 527 -2.39 19.89 -11.13
N VAL A 528 -1.98 19.12 -12.13
CA VAL A 528 -1.25 17.86 -11.92
C VAL A 528 0.12 18.14 -11.29
N GLY A 529 0.43 17.48 -10.18
CA GLY A 529 1.64 17.69 -9.39
C GLY A 529 1.44 18.64 -8.21
N GLU A 530 0.26 19.24 -8.06
CA GLU A 530 -0.03 20.23 -7.01
C GLU A 530 -0.95 19.69 -5.90
N LEU A 531 -1.23 18.38 -5.89
CA LEU A 531 -2.02 17.76 -4.83
C LEU A 531 -1.36 18.00 -3.46
N ARG A 532 -2.20 18.39 -2.51
CA ARG A 532 -1.82 18.57 -1.10
C ARG A 532 -2.45 17.45 -0.28
N VAL A 533 -1.74 17.05 0.76
CA VAL A 533 -2.30 16.12 1.74
C VAL A 533 -3.41 16.84 2.49
N ASP A 534 -4.62 16.30 2.41
CA ASP A 534 -5.80 16.91 3.05
C ASP A 534 -6.12 16.21 4.38
N ASP A 535 -6.49 17.02 5.38
CA ASP A 535 -7.03 16.57 6.66
C ASP A 535 -8.49 16.08 6.50
N GLU A 536 -9.21 16.56 5.47
CA GLU A 536 -10.58 16.10 5.13
C GLU A 536 -10.66 14.59 4.84
N ALA A 537 -9.53 13.96 4.50
CA ALA A 537 -9.42 12.51 4.32
C ALA A 537 -9.69 11.70 5.61
N ALA A 538 -9.71 12.31 6.80
CA ALA A 538 -9.93 11.58 8.06
C ALA A 538 -11.31 10.90 8.15
N ALA A 539 -12.37 11.56 7.68
CA ALA A 539 -13.72 11.00 7.67
C ALA A 539 -13.82 9.83 6.66
N LEU A 540 -13.26 10.01 5.46
CA LEU A 540 -13.18 8.96 4.45
C LEU A 540 -12.40 7.75 4.98
N ARG A 541 -11.25 7.97 5.63
CA ARG A 541 -10.46 6.89 6.26
C ARG A 541 -11.27 6.10 7.28
N ALA A 542 -12.04 6.78 8.14
CA ALA A 542 -12.88 6.11 9.12
C ALA A 542 -13.91 5.19 8.43
N LEU A 543 -14.56 5.66 7.36
CA LEU A 543 -15.50 4.85 6.58
C LEU A 543 -14.80 3.69 5.84
N VAL A 544 -13.59 3.90 5.30
CA VAL A 544 -12.79 2.83 4.68
C VAL A 544 -12.46 1.74 5.69
N PHE A 545 -12.07 2.10 6.93
CA PHE A 545 -11.79 1.12 7.97
C PHE A 545 -13.04 0.31 8.37
N GLU A 546 -14.21 0.96 8.44
CA GLU A 546 -15.49 0.27 8.62
C GLU A 546 -15.75 -0.73 7.51
N ARG A 547 -15.51 -0.33 6.27
CA ARG A 547 -15.69 -1.16 5.08
C ARG A 547 -14.75 -2.37 5.07
N ARG A 548 -13.47 -2.20 5.39
CA ARG A 548 -12.52 -3.33 5.52
C ARG A 548 -12.90 -4.27 6.67
N CYS A 549 -13.50 -3.74 7.74
CA CYS A 549 -14.04 -4.57 8.81
C CYS A 549 -15.29 -5.36 8.39
N ASN A 550 -16.20 -4.75 7.60
CA ASN A 550 -17.30 -5.49 6.97
C ASN A 550 -16.79 -6.61 6.09
N GLU A 551 -15.79 -6.32 5.26
CA GLU A 551 -15.16 -7.29 4.36
C GLU A 551 -14.60 -8.50 5.13
N LEU A 552 -13.88 -8.27 6.24
CA LEU A 552 -13.38 -9.33 7.13
C LEU A 552 -14.50 -10.22 7.67
N VAL A 553 -15.61 -9.62 8.11
CA VAL A 553 -16.75 -10.38 8.65
C VAL A 553 -17.47 -11.14 7.53
N LEU A 554 -17.67 -10.52 6.37
CA LEU A 554 -18.30 -11.15 5.21
C LEU A 554 -17.49 -12.34 4.68
N LEU A 555 -16.15 -12.29 4.76
CA LEU A 555 -15.31 -13.44 4.42
C LEU A 555 -15.68 -14.66 5.25
N LEU A 556 -16.02 -14.52 6.54
CA LEU A 556 -16.34 -15.64 7.43
C LEU A 556 -17.57 -16.46 7.00
N ALA A 557 -18.43 -15.92 6.14
CA ALA A 557 -19.60 -16.62 5.62
C ALA A 557 -19.25 -17.84 4.74
N GLY A 558 -18.06 -17.84 4.11
CA GLY A 558 -17.58 -18.95 3.27
C GLY A 558 -16.85 -20.06 4.05
N GLU A 559 -16.53 -21.16 3.37
CA GLU A 559 -15.75 -22.27 3.94
C GLU A 559 -14.29 -21.88 4.25
N ALA A 560 -13.72 -22.54 5.27
CA ALA A 560 -12.39 -22.22 5.76
C ALA A 560 -11.35 -22.73 4.77
N SER A 561 -10.60 -21.83 4.15
CA SER A 561 -9.56 -22.20 3.21
C SER A 561 -8.30 -21.37 3.41
N ARG A 562 -7.18 -21.86 2.87
CA ARG A 562 -5.92 -21.10 2.87
C ARG A 562 -6.08 -19.75 2.17
N GLN A 563 -6.84 -19.71 1.07
CA GLN A 563 -7.15 -18.45 0.36
C GLN A 563 -7.95 -17.50 1.25
N GLN A 564 -8.97 -17.99 1.96
CA GLN A 564 -9.76 -17.16 2.87
C GLN A 564 -8.89 -16.56 4.00
N LEU A 565 -7.91 -17.31 4.53
CA LEU A 565 -6.95 -16.76 5.49
C LEU A 565 -6.09 -15.66 4.87
N ARG A 566 -5.60 -15.85 3.64
CA ARG A 566 -4.81 -14.84 2.92
C ARG A 566 -5.63 -13.58 2.69
N ASP A 567 -6.89 -13.75 2.30
CA ASP A 567 -7.84 -12.67 2.12
C ASP A 567 -8.14 -11.94 3.43
N ALA A 568 -8.32 -12.66 4.53
CA ALA A 568 -8.55 -12.06 5.85
C ALA A 568 -7.31 -11.28 6.34
N VAL A 569 -6.11 -11.84 6.19
CA VAL A 569 -4.87 -11.14 6.57
C VAL A 569 -4.67 -9.88 5.74
N TYR A 570 -4.92 -9.93 4.44
CA TYR A 570 -4.86 -8.74 3.58
C TYR A 570 -5.82 -7.64 4.05
N ALA A 571 -7.10 -7.96 4.26
CA ALA A 571 -8.10 -6.98 4.70
C ALA A 571 -7.79 -6.42 6.11
N HIS A 572 -7.20 -7.23 6.98
CA HIS A 572 -6.72 -6.80 8.28
C HIS A 572 -5.52 -5.84 8.17
N GLU A 573 -4.51 -6.16 7.34
CA GLU A 573 -3.35 -5.27 7.11
C GLU A 573 -3.75 -3.91 6.54
N GLN A 574 -4.77 -3.87 5.67
CA GLN A 574 -5.35 -2.62 5.16
C GLN A 574 -5.88 -1.68 6.25
N ILE A 575 -6.17 -2.20 7.44
CA ILE A 575 -6.51 -1.41 8.63
C ILE A 575 -5.25 -1.13 9.44
N VAL A 576 -4.56 -2.17 9.93
CA VAL A 576 -3.53 -2.03 10.98
C VAL A 576 -2.20 -1.47 10.48
N LYS A 577 -1.87 -1.68 9.20
CA LYS A 577 -0.66 -1.12 8.57
C LYS A 577 -0.93 0.19 7.84
N HIS A 578 -2.15 0.74 7.93
CA HIS A 578 -2.42 2.04 7.35
C HIS A 578 -1.59 3.12 8.07
N PRO A 579 -0.80 3.96 7.35
CA PRO A 579 0.15 4.87 7.99
C PRO A 579 -0.45 5.90 8.96
N ARG A 580 -1.73 6.24 8.76
CA ARG A 580 -2.51 7.12 9.65
C ARG A 580 -3.47 6.39 10.59
N PHE A 581 -3.35 5.07 10.71
CA PHE A 581 -4.12 4.31 11.69
C PHE A 581 -3.50 4.53 13.07
N VAL A 582 -4.30 5.10 13.98
CA VAL A 582 -3.95 5.24 15.38
C VAL A 582 -4.88 4.34 16.17
N ALA A 583 -4.34 3.23 16.68
CA ALA A 583 -5.10 2.38 17.59
C ALA A 583 -5.49 3.21 18.81
N ALA A 584 -6.79 3.25 19.14
CA ALA A 584 -7.24 3.88 20.36
C ALA A 584 -6.56 3.18 21.55
N PRO A 585 -5.95 3.92 22.50
CA PRO A 585 -5.38 3.31 23.69
C PRO A 585 -6.47 2.49 24.38
N ALA A 586 -6.16 1.24 24.73
CA ALA A 586 -7.09 0.41 25.49
C ALA A 586 -7.56 1.21 26.71
N ALA A 587 -8.87 1.37 26.86
CA ALA A 587 -9.43 2.09 28.01
C ALA A 587 -8.93 1.40 29.28
N VAL A 588 -7.98 2.04 29.97
CA VAL A 588 -7.49 1.58 31.26
C VAL A 588 -8.70 1.68 32.18
N SER A 589 -9.34 0.54 32.43
CA SER A 589 -10.34 0.45 33.47
C SER A 589 -9.58 0.75 34.76
N ALA A 590 -9.73 1.98 35.25
CA ALA A 590 -9.31 2.33 36.60
C ALA A 590 -10.00 1.32 37.50
N GLY A 591 -9.22 0.35 37.99
CA GLY A 591 -9.72 -0.66 38.90
C GLY A 591 -10.48 0.07 40.00
N VAL A 592 -11.73 -0.35 40.22
CA VAL A 592 -12.49 0.03 41.40
C VAL A 592 -11.52 -0.11 42.57
N ASP A 593 -11.29 0.98 43.30
CA ASP A 593 -10.52 0.98 44.55
C ASP A 593 -11.05 -0.16 45.41
N GLU A 594 -10.36 -1.30 45.37
CA GLU A 594 -10.58 -2.38 46.29
C GLU A 594 -10.08 -1.83 47.62
N ARG A 595 -11.01 -1.23 48.40
CA ARG A 595 -10.78 -0.92 49.80
C ARG A 595 -10.41 -2.24 50.49
N VAL A 596 -9.10 -2.50 50.54
CA VAL A 596 -8.50 -3.51 51.38
C VAL A 596 -8.95 -3.20 52.80
N SER A 597 -9.90 -3.98 53.28
CA SER A 597 -10.29 -3.99 54.69
C SER A 597 -9.12 -4.56 55.47
N ARG A 598 -8.20 -3.68 55.86
CA ARG A 598 -7.09 -4.01 56.76
C ARG A 598 -7.68 -4.51 58.09
N PRO A 599 -7.32 -5.72 58.56
CA PRO A 599 -7.75 -6.19 59.88
C PRO A 599 -7.23 -5.24 60.95
N ALA A 600 -8.13 -4.77 61.83
CA ALA A 600 -7.74 -4.03 63.01
C ALA A 600 -6.95 -4.95 63.95
N GLY A 601 -5.62 -4.82 63.92
CA GLY A 601 -4.73 -5.41 64.90
C GLY A 601 -5.02 -4.83 66.29
N ALA A 602 -5.13 -5.72 67.28
CA ALA A 602 -5.37 -5.40 68.67
C ALA A 602 -4.34 -4.39 69.23
N PRO A 603 -4.75 -3.36 69.97
CA PRO A 603 -3.82 -2.45 70.63
C PRO A 603 -3.21 -3.11 71.88
N SER A 604 -1.89 -3.29 71.87
CA SER A 604 -1.10 -3.58 73.06
C SER A 604 -1.23 -2.44 74.08
N GLN A 605 -1.75 -2.78 75.25
CA GLN A 605 -1.84 -1.90 76.42
C GLN A 605 -0.44 -1.62 76.99
N VAL A 606 -0.08 -0.34 77.10
CA VAL A 606 0.93 0.15 78.04
C VAL A 606 0.18 0.99 79.07
N ALA A 607 0.29 0.57 80.33
CA ALA A 607 -0.43 1.13 81.47
C ALA A 607 0.15 2.48 81.93
N ALA A 608 -0.76 3.42 82.24
CA ALA A 608 -0.53 4.56 83.12
C ALA A 608 -1.81 4.78 83.97
N PRO A 609 -1.70 5.34 85.19
CA PRO A 609 -2.55 4.96 86.31
C PRO A 609 -3.96 5.58 86.30
N GLN A 610 -4.91 4.83 86.85
CA GLN A 610 -6.30 5.21 87.09
C GLN A 610 -6.40 6.42 88.05
N ASN A 611 -7.40 7.27 87.80
CA ASN A 611 -8.20 7.89 88.86
C ASN A 611 -9.62 8.17 88.34
N ASP A 612 -10.52 7.30 88.80
CA ASP A 612 -11.86 7.53 89.33
C ASP A 612 -12.69 8.73 88.82
N GLY A 613 -13.92 8.42 88.37
CA GLY A 613 -15.01 9.37 88.48
C GLY A 613 -16.19 9.20 87.52
N ALA A 614 -17.11 8.31 87.89
CA ALA A 614 -18.57 8.45 87.75
C ALA A 614 -19.24 8.69 86.37
N ALA A 615 -20.10 7.72 86.02
CA ALA A 615 -21.32 7.85 85.20
C ALA A 615 -22.33 8.88 85.82
N PRO A 616 -23.49 9.28 85.22
CA PRO A 616 -24.28 8.52 84.24
C PRO A 616 -25.14 9.28 83.19
N ALA A 617 -25.73 8.47 82.31
CA ALA A 617 -27.09 8.53 81.72
C ALA A 617 -27.59 9.77 80.94
N GLY A 618 -28.12 9.52 79.73
CA GLY A 618 -29.27 10.27 79.21
C GLY A 618 -29.36 10.46 77.69
N ARG A 619 -30.14 9.58 77.04
CA ARG A 619 -31.18 9.82 76.01
C ARG A 619 -30.99 10.78 74.81
N ASP A 620 -31.38 10.22 73.65
CA ASP A 620 -32.24 10.75 72.57
C ASP A 620 -31.71 11.70 71.47
N ALA A 621 -31.67 11.13 70.26
CA ALA A 621 -32.21 11.60 68.95
C ALA A 621 -31.77 12.93 68.26
N ALA A 622 -31.09 12.75 67.10
CA ALA A 622 -31.12 13.50 65.80
C ALA A 622 -30.61 14.97 65.74
N PRO A 623 -30.34 15.61 64.56
CA PRO A 623 -30.20 15.13 63.17
C PRO A 623 -28.94 15.66 62.39
N VAL A 624 -28.71 15.08 61.20
CA VAL A 624 -28.18 15.63 59.91
C VAL A 624 -27.03 16.67 59.94
N ALA A 625 -25.88 16.29 59.35
CA ALA A 625 -24.93 17.22 58.75
C ALA A 625 -24.63 16.80 57.29
N GLN A 626 -25.03 17.65 56.35
CA GLN A 626 -24.62 17.59 54.94
C GLN A 626 -23.13 17.94 54.84
N VAL A 627 -22.36 17.11 54.13
CA VAL A 627 -20.99 17.42 53.71
C VAL A 627 -21.00 17.61 52.20
N VAL A 628 -20.64 18.83 51.79
CA VAL A 628 -20.48 19.30 50.41
C VAL A 628 -19.17 18.72 49.83
N PRO A 629 -19.15 18.22 48.58
CA PRO A 629 -17.93 17.77 47.93
C PRO A 629 -17.04 18.94 47.48
N PRO A 630 -15.71 18.80 47.48
CA PRO A 630 -14.80 19.87 47.09
C PRO A 630 -14.76 20.11 45.57
N THR A 631 -14.74 21.39 45.20
CA THR A 631 -14.46 21.91 43.85
C THR A 631 -13.01 21.68 43.46
N VAL A 632 -12.79 21.13 42.27
CA VAL A 632 -11.46 20.96 41.64
C VAL A 632 -11.18 22.16 40.73
N SER A 633 -10.08 22.85 40.99
CA SER A 633 -9.56 23.96 40.18
C SER A 633 -8.82 23.46 38.93
N ALA A 634 -9.05 24.12 37.79
CA ALA A 634 -8.31 23.91 36.55
C ALA A 634 -6.87 24.48 36.61
N PRO A 635 -5.90 23.91 35.88
CA PRO A 635 -4.52 24.38 35.85
C PRO A 635 -4.34 25.66 35.00
N PRO A 636 -3.30 26.47 35.28
CA PRO A 636 -3.10 27.78 34.67
C PRO A 636 -2.62 27.68 33.21
N THR A 637 -3.20 28.52 32.36
CA THR A 637 -2.81 28.75 30.96
C THR A 637 -1.61 29.70 30.93
N ALA A 638 -0.50 29.26 30.34
CA ALA A 638 0.66 30.11 30.05
C ALA A 638 1.19 29.79 28.65
N GLY A 639 1.40 30.84 27.83
CA GLY A 639 2.13 30.76 26.57
C GLY A 639 1.45 31.50 25.42
N GLY A 640 1.78 32.79 25.26
CA GLY A 640 1.46 33.55 24.05
C GLY A 640 2.33 33.13 22.85
N PRO A 641 1.94 33.51 21.62
CA PRO A 641 2.60 33.05 20.40
C PRO A 641 3.94 33.76 20.15
N PRO A 642 4.93 33.06 19.55
CA PRO A 642 6.20 33.65 19.15
C PRO A 642 6.04 34.58 17.94
N HIS A 643 6.80 35.67 17.96
CA HIS A 643 7.01 36.58 16.83
C HIS A 643 7.73 35.88 15.66
N GLY A 644 7.19 36.00 14.45
CA GLY A 644 7.88 35.67 13.21
C GLY A 644 7.09 34.73 12.29
N ALA A 645 6.06 35.25 11.63
CA ALA A 645 5.44 34.59 10.47
C ALA A 645 5.40 35.59 9.31
N VAL A 646 6.00 35.18 8.19
CA VAL A 646 6.08 35.92 6.93
C VAL A 646 4.77 35.69 6.17
N SER A 647 4.07 36.76 5.81
CA SER A 647 2.89 36.70 4.94
C SER A 647 3.30 36.62 3.47
N ALA A 648 2.58 35.79 2.71
CA ALA A 648 2.70 35.65 1.25
C ALA A 648 2.22 36.92 0.50
N PRO A 649 2.73 37.19 -0.71
CA PRO A 649 2.36 38.37 -1.48
C PRO A 649 0.94 38.31 -2.05
N ASP A 650 0.24 39.43 -1.89
CA ASP A 650 -1.06 39.75 -2.48
C ASP A 650 -0.88 40.01 -3.99
N THR A 651 -1.63 39.31 -4.84
CA THR A 651 -1.60 39.45 -6.30
C THR A 651 -2.88 40.11 -6.77
N SER A 652 -2.97 41.42 -6.58
CA SER A 652 -4.00 42.25 -7.22
C SER A 652 -3.64 42.53 -8.68
N VAL A 653 -4.53 42.11 -9.58
CA VAL A 653 -4.50 42.32 -11.04
C VAL A 653 -4.70 43.81 -11.38
N PRO A 654 -3.94 44.41 -12.31
CA PRO A 654 -4.25 45.75 -12.81
C PRO A 654 -5.44 45.73 -13.77
N ASP A 655 -6.41 46.58 -13.47
CA ASP A 655 -7.52 47.01 -14.31
C ASP A 655 -6.98 47.72 -15.58
N VAL A 656 -7.27 47.17 -16.76
CA VAL A 656 -6.99 47.80 -18.06
C VAL A 656 -8.32 48.24 -18.66
N THR A 657 -8.72 49.46 -18.32
CA THR A 657 -9.70 50.23 -19.08
C THR A 657 -8.96 51.35 -19.82
N GLY A 658 -8.91 51.27 -21.16
CA GLY A 658 -8.25 52.31 -21.95
C GLY A 658 -8.34 52.09 -23.46
N ARG A 659 -9.43 52.56 -24.06
CA ARG A 659 -9.66 52.71 -25.50
C ARG A 659 -8.58 53.55 -26.20
N SER A 660 -8.18 53.14 -27.40
CA SER A 660 -8.17 53.95 -28.65
C SER A 660 -7.98 53.02 -29.84
#